data_AF-A0A950Z6R1-F1
#
_entry.id   AF-A0A950Z6R1-F1
#
_cell.length_a   1.000
_cell.length_b   1.000
_cell.length_c   1.000
_cell.angle_alpha   90.00
_cell.angle_beta   90.00
_cell.angle_gamma   90.00
#
_symmetry.space_group_name_H-M   'P 1'
#
loop_
_entity.id
_entity.type
_entity.pdbx_description
1 polymer ?
#
loop_
_entity_poly.entity_id
_entity_poly.type
_entity_poly.pdbx_seq_one_letter_code
_entity_poly.pdbx_strand_id
1 'polypeptide(L)'
;MKRLVGLSIVTAAGLLVLLPLLYPLITGQELFLRDIGTTHRPAWSAFRGIGFAKINPAASFGQPYRGNPNLLIWYPFPKSRNSIEAHVGVHLALLFIGVFAWLLERTKRPTAAIAGALCFTLSGYVLSMTSSINALTSIAWIPWILLIAEHAAVTMTARMAAVRTTVLALFSLSGEPVFIVATLLLALGLAWRRGRLRGIGGLVIPGSLALAITFPLHRETLLAALESSRVVHGFSFAQAASYSLHPVRLIEELVPGFFGNPSHLLVGTWWGYAVSRNALPSVWSITTGVVALAILCAYGALTRFREHRPWWILLVVTAIVSFGGYLPGSERLWPLLPLLHVVRFPIKAFLFATLCVSVLVAHGFAYLNGLPARSPARGHVAFSMASAALVSLAGALAAGLHGDAITRWIERAFSDPRWREPPAVVLAPLQTLVVTRLSEAAVLCSLLFFWIVRRRTIVFDAVIAAAIALELIVAGADLMPKITRSRQTDVSPLLNAARSVHGRVFERAAKDLDAPVDGLMGHYGADDSSQLAIAQSRQAWALYGSIYGVQYAYDRSPDGSYTWRNQLVEEWLEGMPWPQRIRWLRGVAVAAVIASDVPAGMPGLRTVAQEASIGIPATLSLIEPRLSELRVPPKIVWVRTPEAAFASFTSGAFDEQSTVMVEGSGRIAQNGAAVVEMIRNEADRVIFRSTASSAAFVFLARSYTRQVRASTAQRDLRVYPANVHLCAIEVPAGTNEIAVSF
;
A
#
# COMPACT_ATOMS: atom_id res chain seq x y z
N MET A 1 -11.41 -18.49 -39.83
CA MET A 1 -10.13 -18.97 -39.25
C MET A 1 -9.27 -17.87 -38.60
N LYS A 2 -8.77 -16.85 -39.32
CA LYS A 2 -7.87 -15.81 -38.74
C LYS A 2 -8.43 -15.04 -37.52
N ARG A 3 -9.73 -14.68 -37.54
CA ARG A 3 -10.40 -14.02 -36.38
C ARG A 3 -10.53 -14.94 -35.17
N LEU A 4 -10.83 -16.23 -35.38
CA LEU A 4 -10.93 -17.25 -34.32
C LEU A 4 -9.57 -17.54 -33.67
N VAL A 5 -8.51 -17.63 -34.48
CA VAL A 5 -7.13 -17.78 -33.98
C VAL A 5 -6.72 -16.54 -33.18
N GLY A 6 -7.02 -15.33 -33.66
CA GLY A 6 -6.76 -14.09 -32.91
C GLY A 6 -7.48 -14.04 -31.56
N LEU A 7 -8.76 -14.39 -31.52
CA LEU A 7 -9.53 -14.43 -30.28
C LEU A 7 -8.97 -15.48 -29.30
N SER A 8 -8.61 -16.67 -29.79
CA SER A 8 -8.03 -17.74 -28.97
C SER A 8 -6.70 -17.32 -28.34
N ILE A 9 -5.84 -16.62 -29.08
CA ILE A 9 -4.56 -16.09 -28.56
C ILE A 9 -4.80 -15.04 -27.47
N VAL A 10 -5.77 -14.13 -27.67
CA VAL A 10 -6.11 -13.11 -26.66
C VAL A 10 -6.66 -13.78 -25.40
N THR A 11 -7.55 -14.76 -25.53
CA THR A 11 -8.09 -15.52 -24.39
C THR A 11 -6.98 -16.25 -23.65
N ALA A 12 -6.07 -16.94 -24.36
CA ALA A 12 -4.93 -17.62 -23.74
C ALA A 12 -4.00 -16.64 -23.00
N ALA A 13 -3.72 -15.49 -23.58
CA ALA A 13 -2.94 -14.44 -22.92
C ALA A 13 -3.63 -13.90 -21.66
N GLY A 14 -4.95 -13.73 -21.69
CA GLY A 14 -5.74 -13.36 -20.50
C GLY A 14 -5.70 -14.43 -19.40
N LEU A 15 -5.74 -15.72 -19.77
CA LEU A 15 -5.59 -16.82 -18.82
C LEU A 15 -4.20 -16.85 -18.17
N LEU A 16 -3.14 -16.55 -18.93
CA LEU A 16 -1.78 -16.43 -18.39
C LEU A 16 -1.68 -15.32 -17.33
N VAL A 17 -2.36 -14.19 -17.53
CA VAL A 17 -2.40 -13.10 -16.53
C VAL A 17 -3.06 -13.55 -15.22
N LEU A 18 -4.06 -14.43 -15.31
CA LEU A 18 -4.77 -14.93 -14.13
C LEU A 18 -4.08 -16.14 -13.49
N LEU A 19 -3.16 -16.81 -14.19
CA LEU A 19 -2.47 -18.01 -13.70
C LEU A 19 -1.86 -17.84 -12.29
N PRO A 20 -1.18 -16.73 -11.94
CA PRO A 20 -0.63 -16.53 -10.60
C PRO A 20 -1.67 -16.53 -9.47
N LEU A 21 -2.94 -16.27 -9.79
CA LEU A 21 -4.09 -16.20 -8.87
C LEU A 21 -5.00 -17.42 -8.93
N LEU A 22 -5.12 -18.09 -10.07
CA LEU A 22 -6.05 -19.21 -10.23
C LEU A 22 -5.65 -20.41 -9.38
N TYR A 23 -4.36 -20.78 -9.37
CA TYR A 23 -3.85 -21.89 -8.56
C TYR A 23 -4.13 -21.71 -7.04
N PRO A 24 -3.79 -20.56 -6.42
CA PRO A 24 -4.07 -20.34 -4.99
C PRO A 24 -5.57 -20.29 -4.66
N LEU A 25 -6.40 -19.71 -5.55
CA LEU A 25 -7.86 -19.70 -5.37
C LEU A 25 -8.44 -21.12 -5.33
N ILE A 26 -7.94 -22.02 -6.17
CA ILE A 26 -8.38 -23.42 -6.22
C ILE A 26 -7.87 -24.22 -5.01
N THR A 27 -6.66 -23.90 -4.50
CA THR A 27 -6.03 -24.62 -3.38
C THR A 27 -6.39 -24.07 -1.99
N GLY A 28 -7.28 -23.07 -1.90
CA GLY A 28 -7.71 -22.50 -0.62
C GLY A 28 -6.66 -21.61 0.05
N GLN A 29 -5.72 -21.07 -0.73
CA GLN A 29 -4.73 -20.11 -0.29
C GLN A 29 -5.25 -18.67 -0.41
N GLU A 30 -4.75 -17.79 0.44
CA GLU A 30 -5.08 -16.37 0.48
C GLU A 30 -3.84 -15.50 0.42
N LEU A 31 -4.00 -14.30 -0.14
CA LEU A 31 -2.98 -13.25 -0.06
C LEU A 31 -3.01 -12.62 1.33
N PHE A 32 -1.86 -12.37 1.94
CA PHE A 32 -1.79 -11.86 3.32
C PHE A 32 -0.86 -10.65 3.50
N LEU A 33 0.08 -10.45 2.59
CA LEU A 33 1.20 -9.55 2.82
C LEU A 33 0.76 -8.07 2.86
N ARG A 34 1.45 -7.29 3.70
CA ARG A 34 1.33 -5.82 3.80
C ARG A 34 -0.12 -5.41 4.05
N ASP A 35 -0.58 -4.41 3.30
CA ASP A 35 -1.86 -3.78 3.48
C ASP A 35 -3.01 -4.77 3.33
N ILE A 36 -2.85 -5.90 2.63
CA ILE A 36 -3.90 -6.92 2.59
C ILE A 36 -4.22 -7.42 3.99
N GLY A 37 -3.24 -7.93 4.72
CA GLY A 37 -3.42 -8.50 6.05
C GLY A 37 -3.61 -7.45 7.14
N THR A 38 -2.97 -6.29 7.03
CA THR A 38 -2.98 -5.26 8.08
C THR A 38 -4.08 -4.22 7.91
N THR A 39 -4.59 -3.99 6.70
CA THR A 39 -5.45 -2.82 6.41
C THR A 39 -6.75 -3.22 5.72
N HIS A 40 -6.68 -3.84 4.54
CA HIS A 40 -7.83 -4.11 3.68
C HIS A 40 -8.72 -5.25 4.20
N ARG A 41 -8.14 -6.38 4.64
CA ARG A 41 -8.91 -7.47 5.27
C ARG A 41 -9.65 -6.99 6.52
N PRO A 42 -8.98 -6.34 7.49
CA PRO A 42 -9.65 -5.73 8.65
C PRO A 42 -10.79 -4.80 8.26
N ALA A 43 -10.53 -3.83 7.37
CA ALA A 43 -11.52 -2.86 6.96
C ALA A 43 -12.74 -3.52 6.30
N TRP A 44 -12.54 -4.39 5.31
CA TRP A 44 -13.65 -5.05 4.63
C TRP A 44 -14.39 -6.06 5.52
N SER A 45 -13.73 -6.60 6.55
CA SER A 45 -14.41 -7.38 7.58
C SER A 45 -15.31 -6.50 8.45
N ALA A 46 -14.83 -5.32 8.85
CA ALA A 46 -15.60 -4.36 9.66
C ALA A 46 -16.88 -3.90 8.95
N PHE A 47 -16.88 -3.82 7.61
CA PHE A 47 -18.05 -3.40 6.82
C PHE A 47 -19.35 -4.16 7.16
N ARG A 48 -19.28 -5.45 7.54
CA ARG A 48 -20.47 -6.21 7.96
C ARG A 48 -21.17 -5.63 9.19
N GLY A 49 -20.41 -5.04 10.11
CA GLY A 49 -20.93 -4.48 11.36
C GLY A 49 -21.22 -2.98 11.28
N ILE A 50 -20.38 -2.22 10.55
CA ILE A 50 -20.47 -0.74 10.54
C ILE A 50 -20.90 -0.14 9.18
N GLY A 51 -21.09 -0.95 8.13
CA GLY A 51 -21.56 -0.49 6.82
C GLY A 51 -20.73 0.67 6.26
N PHE A 52 -21.40 1.74 5.82
CA PHE A 52 -20.78 2.97 5.34
C PHE A 52 -20.59 4.02 6.45
N ALA A 53 -20.22 3.59 7.66
CA ALA A 53 -19.89 4.51 8.75
C ALA A 53 -18.76 5.46 8.35
N LYS A 54 -18.80 6.69 8.87
CA LYS A 54 -17.71 7.66 8.73
C LYS A 54 -16.46 7.22 9.46
N ILE A 55 -16.64 6.65 10.65
CA ILE A 55 -15.52 6.24 11.51
C ILE A 55 -15.52 4.74 11.80
N ASN A 56 -14.32 4.17 11.94
CA ASN A 56 -14.11 2.82 12.42
C ASN A 56 -13.80 2.89 13.92
N PRO A 57 -14.76 2.54 14.81
CA PRO A 57 -14.56 2.63 16.25
C PRO A 57 -13.53 1.63 16.77
N ALA A 58 -13.20 0.56 16.03
CA ALA A 58 -12.20 -0.42 16.44
C ALA A 58 -10.76 0.02 16.18
N ALA A 59 -10.55 0.98 15.25
CA ALA A 59 -9.25 1.59 14.98
C ALA A 59 -9.08 2.83 15.86
N SER A 60 -8.04 2.86 16.70
CA SER A 60 -7.62 3.99 17.55
C SER A 60 -8.71 4.97 17.95
N PHE A 61 -9.56 4.59 18.92
CA PHE A 61 -10.66 5.43 19.46
C PHE A 61 -11.70 5.94 18.43
N GLY A 62 -11.65 5.50 17.18
CA GLY A 62 -12.47 6.03 16.09
C GLY A 62 -11.61 6.77 15.07
N GLN A 63 -11.33 6.14 13.93
CA GLN A 63 -10.54 6.74 12.84
C GLN A 63 -11.33 6.78 11.53
N PRO A 64 -10.99 7.69 10.59
CA PRO A 64 -11.69 7.78 9.31
C PRO A 64 -11.80 6.43 8.59
N TYR A 65 -13.02 6.07 8.19
CA TYR A 65 -13.34 4.79 7.57
C TYR A 65 -13.78 4.98 6.11
N ARG A 66 -15.03 5.37 5.85
CA ARG A 66 -15.47 5.62 4.46
C ARG A 66 -14.75 6.78 3.78
N GLY A 67 -14.27 7.74 4.56
CA GLY A 67 -13.48 8.88 4.09
C GLY A 67 -12.01 8.54 3.84
N ASN A 68 -11.55 7.32 4.19
CA ASN A 68 -10.20 6.88 3.83
C ASN A 68 -10.21 6.25 2.43
N PRO A 69 -9.59 6.88 1.41
CA PRO A 69 -9.58 6.37 0.04
C PRO A 69 -8.79 5.05 -0.10
N ASN A 70 -7.85 4.77 0.79
CA ASN A 70 -7.08 3.53 0.80
C ASN A 70 -7.95 2.30 1.07
N LEU A 71 -8.99 2.44 1.89
CA LEU A 71 -9.86 1.32 2.28
C LEU A 71 -10.84 0.89 1.17
N LEU A 72 -10.95 1.68 0.09
CA LEU A 72 -11.83 1.44 -1.05
C LEU A 72 -13.32 1.20 -0.67
N ILE A 73 -13.78 1.76 0.45
CA ILE A 73 -15.16 1.56 0.95
C ILE A 73 -16.20 2.06 -0.05
N TRP A 74 -15.93 3.18 -0.74
CA TRP A 74 -16.81 3.72 -1.77
C TRP A 74 -16.69 3.05 -3.15
N TYR A 75 -15.62 2.30 -3.39
CA TYR A 75 -15.40 1.66 -4.68
C TYR A 75 -16.45 0.55 -4.90
N PRO A 76 -17.12 0.43 -6.06
CA PRO A 76 -18.26 -0.48 -6.24
C PRO A 76 -17.81 -1.93 -6.47
N PHE A 77 -17.31 -2.56 -5.42
CA PHE A 77 -16.90 -3.96 -5.37
C PHE A 77 -17.39 -4.60 -4.06
N PRO A 78 -17.70 -5.91 -4.00
CA PRO A 78 -18.13 -6.55 -2.75
C PRO A 78 -17.17 -6.27 -1.58
N LYS A 79 -17.72 -5.81 -0.45
CA LYS A 79 -16.99 -5.42 0.77
C LYS A 79 -16.95 -6.57 1.77
N SER A 80 -16.12 -7.56 1.46
CA SER A 80 -15.96 -8.75 2.29
C SER A 80 -14.49 -9.16 2.29
N ARG A 81 -13.93 -9.55 3.43
CA ARG A 81 -12.54 -10.04 3.44
C ARG A 81 -12.28 -11.18 2.44
N ASN A 82 -13.30 -11.97 2.12
CA ASN A 82 -13.22 -13.10 1.18
C ASN A 82 -13.25 -12.68 -0.31
N SER A 83 -13.51 -11.41 -0.62
CA SER A 83 -13.56 -10.92 -2.01
C SER A 83 -12.25 -10.29 -2.46
N ILE A 84 -11.21 -10.24 -1.63
CA ILE A 84 -9.94 -9.57 -1.95
C ILE A 84 -9.22 -10.24 -3.12
N GLU A 85 -9.11 -11.56 -3.15
CA GLU A 85 -8.47 -12.27 -4.26
C GLU A 85 -9.25 -12.06 -5.57
N ALA A 86 -10.58 -12.08 -5.50
CA ALA A 86 -11.43 -11.78 -6.64
C ALA A 86 -11.23 -10.33 -7.10
N HIS A 87 -11.07 -9.38 -6.17
CA HIS A 87 -10.73 -7.99 -6.49
C HIS A 87 -9.42 -7.92 -7.25
N VAL A 88 -8.35 -8.54 -6.75
CA VAL A 88 -7.03 -8.55 -7.41
C VAL A 88 -7.14 -9.16 -8.82
N GLY A 89 -7.80 -10.32 -8.96
CA GLY A 89 -7.95 -11.00 -10.25
C GLY A 89 -8.75 -10.20 -11.27
N VAL A 90 -9.89 -9.63 -10.86
CA VAL A 90 -10.71 -8.77 -11.73
C VAL A 90 -9.94 -7.54 -12.19
N HIS A 91 -9.17 -6.91 -11.31
CA HIS A 91 -8.43 -5.69 -11.66
C HIS A 91 -7.18 -5.99 -12.52
N LEU A 92 -6.52 -7.14 -12.34
CA LEU A 92 -5.47 -7.59 -13.28
C LEU A 92 -6.04 -7.90 -14.67
N ALA A 93 -7.22 -8.54 -14.75
CA ALA A 93 -7.89 -8.77 -16.02
C ALA A 93 -8.31 -7.46 -16.69
N LEU A 94 -8.92 -6.55 -15.92
CA LEU A 94 -9.31 -5.22 -16.39
C LEU A 94 -8.10 -4.42 -16.90
N LEU A 95 -6.97 -4.52 -16.19
CA LEU A 95 -5.70 -3.92 -16.58
C LEU A 95 -5.23 -4.48 -17.93
N PHE A 96 -5.09 -5.80 -18.05
CA PHE A 96 -4.65 -6.46 -19.27
C PHE A 96 -5.51 -6.07 -20.48
N ILE A 97 -6.84 -6.17 -20.32
CA ILE A 97 -7.79 -5.83 -21.39
C ILE A 97 -7.65 -4.36 -21.78
N GLY A 98 -7.53 -3.45 -20.80
CA GLY A 98 -7.37 -2.03 -21.06
C GLY A 98 -6.09 -1.72 -21.82
N VAL A 99 -4.94 -2.25 -21.37
CA VAL A 99 -3.65 -2.04 -22.04
C VAL A 99 -3.67 -2.65 -23.44
N PHE A 100 -4.19 -3.87 -23.59
CA PHE A 100 -4.33 -4.51 -24.90
C PHE A 100 -5.18 -3.67 -25.85
N ALA A 101 -6.36 -3.22 -25.43
CA ALA A 101 -7.24 -2.39 -26.27
C ALA A 101 -6.55 -1.08 -26.67
N TRP A 102 -5.90 -0.41 -25.72
CA TRP A 102 -5.16 0.83 -25.98
C TRP A 102 -3.98 0.64 -26.94
N LEU A 103 -3.17 -0.40 -26.75
CA LEU A 103 -2.03 -0.70 -27.63
C LEU A 103 -2.46 -1.26 -28.99
N LEU A 104 -3.59 -1.96 -29.06
CA LEU A 104 -4.17 -2.41 -30.32
C LEU A 104 -4.54 -1.22 -31.19
N GLU A 105 -5.10 -0.16 -30.59
CA GLU A 105 -5.41 1.07 -31.32
C GLU A 105 -4.18 1.81 -31.84
N ARG A 106 -3.05 1.70 -31.14
CA ARG A 106 -1.79 2.35 -31.54
C ARG A 106 -1.00 1.56 -32.58
N THR A 107 -0.95 0.23 -32.43
CA THR A 107 -0.10 -0.64 -33.26
C THR A 107 -0.86 -1.25 -34.43
N LYS A 108 -2.18 -1.33 -34.35
CA LYS A 108 -3.07 -2.03 -35.30
C LYS A 108 -2.65 -3.49 -35.54
N ARG A 109 -1.91 -4.10 -34.61
CA ARG A 109 -1.40 -5.46 -34.68
C ARG A 109 -1.67 -6.19 -33.35
N PRO A 110 -2.55 -7.21 -33.34
CA PRO A 110 -2.91 -7.91 -32.11
C PRO A 110 -1.72 -8.51 -31.36
N THR A 111 -0.79 -9.19 -32.05
CA THR A 111 0.36 -9.83 -31.39
C THR A 111 1.30 -8.83 -30.72
N ALA A 112 1.52 -7.68 -31.36
CA ALA A 112 2.29 -6.58 -30.78
C ALA A 112 1.60 -5.96 -29.56
N ALA A 113 0.28 -5.75 -29.63
CA ALA A 113 -0.51 -5.25 -28.51
C ALA A 113 -0.53 -6.23 -27.32
N ILE A 114 -0.62 -7.53 -27.59
CA ILE A 114 -0.53 -8.58 -26.55
C ILE A 114 0.85 -8.58 -25.90
N ALA A 115 1.94 -8.52 -26.68
CA ALA A 115 3.30 -8.47 -26.13
C ALA A 115 3.50 -7.28 -25.17
N GLY A 116 3.06 -6.07 -25.56
CA GLY A 116 3.11 -4.91 -24.68
C GLY A 116 2.19 -5.04 -23.46
N ALA A 117 0.98 -5.59 -23.63
CA ALA A 117 0.03 -5.76 -22.53
C ALA A 117 0.51 -6.77 -21.48
N LEU A 118 1.11 -7.89 -21.91
CA LEU A 118 1.75 -8.86 -21.03
C LEU A 118 2.95 -8.25 -20.30
N CYS A 119 3.82 -7.53 -21.04
CA CYS A 119 4.97 -6.83 -20.46
C CYS A 119 4.57 -5.87 -19.33
N PHE A 120 3.49 -5.09 -19.49
CA PHE A 120 3.03 -4.20 -18.42
C PHE A 120 2.37 -4.95 -17.27
N THR A 121 1.37 -5.78 -17.59
CA THR A 121 0.49 -6.38 -16.57
C THR A 121 1.23 -7.36 -15.67
N LEU A 122 2.21 -8.08 -16.22
CA LEU A 122 3.02 -9.05 -15.49
C LEU A 122 4.36 -8.47 -15.01
N SER A 123 4.64 -7.19 -15.25
CA SER A 123 5.86 -6.55 -14.75
C SER A 123 6.00 -6.71 -13.23
N GLY A 124 7.23 -6.78 -12.74
CA GLY A 124 7.51 -6.86 -11.31
C GLY A 124 6.85 -5.73 -10.53
N TYR A 125 6.77 -4.53 -11.14
CA TYR A 125 6.12 -3.38 -10.53
C TYR A 125 4.63 -3.65 -10.28
N VAL A 126 3.89 -4.06 -11.32
CA VAL A 126 2.44 -4.29 -11.22
C VAL A 126 2.13 -5.46 -10.29
N LEU A 127 2.90 -6.55 -10.39
CA LEU A 127 2.72 -7.71 -9.51
C LEU A 127 3.01 -7.37 -8.04
N SER A 128 3.99 -6.50 -7.76
CA SER A 128 4.24 -6.00 -6.40
C SER A 128 3.02 -5.24 -5.83
N MET A 129 2.28 -4.53 -6.67
CA MET A 129 1.07 -3.78 -6.27
C MET A 129 -0.12 -4.67 -5.96
N THR A 130 -0.05 -5.99 -6.21
CA THR A 130 -1.10 -6.91 -5.77
C THR A 130 -1.23 -6.95 -4.25
N SER A 131 -0.18 -6.58 -3.51
CA SER A 131 -0.18 -6.42 -2.04
C SER A 131 -0.78 -5.09 -1.52
N SER A 132 -1.11 -4.15 -2.42
CA SER A 132 -1.77 -2.87 -2.12
C SER A 132 -2.96 -2.66 -3.06
N ILE A 133 -4.14 -3.14 -2.67
CA ILE A 133 -5.28 -3.22 -3.59
C ILE A 133 -5.76 -1.85 -4.09
N ASN A 134 -5.60 -0.77 -3.31
CA ASN A 134 -5.87 0.60 -3.78
C ASN A 134 -4.98 0.98 -4.97
N ALA A 135 -3.67 0.73 -4.87
CA ALA A 135 -2.71 0.98 -5.94
C ALA A 135 -3.06 0.17 -7.19
N LEU A 136 -3.31 -1.13 -7.05
CA LEU A 136 -3.71 -2.00 -8.17
C LEU A 136 -5.03 -1.54 -8.82
N THR A 137 -6.01 -1.13 -8.02
CA THR A 137 -7.30 -0.61 -8.51
C THR A 137 -7.08 0.60 -9.39
N SER A 138 -6.26 1.57 -8.94
CA SER A 138 -5.91 2.74 -9.74
C SER A 138 -5.18 2.37 -11.03
N ILE A 139 -4.18 1.47 -10.95
CA ILE A 139 -3.40 1.03 -12.11
C ILE A 139 -4.31 0.42 -13.19
N ALA A 140 -5.28 -0.41 -12.80
CA ALA A 140 -6.20 -1.08 -13.73
C ALA A 140 -7.02 -0.13 -14.60
N TRP A 141 -7.30 1.08 -14.12
CA TRP A 141 -8.05 2.11 -14.84
C TRP A 141 -7.18 2.99 -15.75
N ILE A 142 -5.87 3.10 -15.49
CA ILE A 142 -4.94 3.94 -16.28
C ILE A 142 -5.11 3.75 -17.79
N PRO A 143 -5.02 2.52 -18.36
CA PRO A 143 -5.08 2.36 -19.81
C PRO A 143 -6.43 2.76 -20.40
N TRP A 144 -7.53 2.66 -19.64
CA TRP A 144 -8.86 3.09 -20.08
C TRP A 144 -8.94 4.61 -20.19
N ILE A 145 -8.34 5.34 -19.25
CA ILE A 145 -8.23 6.81 -19.32
C ILE A 145 -7.38 7.23 -20.52
N LEU A 146 -6.27 6.52 -20.78
CA LEU A 146 -5.43 6.79 -21.95
C LEU A 146 -6.15 6.45 -23.27
N LEU A 147 -6.95 5.38 -23.31
CA LEU A 147 -7.78 5.03 -24.47
C LEU A 147 -8.86 6.10 -24.73
N ILE A 148 -9.47 6.64 -23.68
CA ILE A 148 -10.40 7.78 -23.79
C ILE A 148 -9.67 8.99 -24.39
N ALA A 149 -8.48 9.31 -23.87
CA ALA A 149 -7.66 10.42 -24.37
C ALA A 149 -7.32 10.29 -25.86
N GLU A 150 -7.03 9.08 -26.34
CA GLU A 150 -6.73 8.80 -27.74
C GLU A 150 -7.90 9.09 -28.69
N HIS A 151 -9.12 8.99 -28.17
CA HIS A 151 -10.37 9.23 -28.89
C HIS A 151 -11.04 10.54 -28.45
N ALA A 152 -10.36 11.39 -27.67
CA ALA A 152 -11.02 12.52 -27.02
C ALA A 152 -11.55 13.57 -28.01
N ALA A 153 -10.91 13.69 -29.17
CA ALA A 153 -11.29 14.61 -30.25
C ALA A 153 -12.42 14.09 -31.16
N VAL A 154 -12.84 12.82 -31.02
CA VAL A 154 -13.96 12.26 -31.78
C VAL A 154 -15.26 12.89 -31.30
N THR A 155 -16.18 13.15 -32.23
CA THR A 155 -17.52 13.68 -31.92
C THR A 155 -18.19 12.87 -30.82
N MET A 156 -18.51 13.55 -29.71
CA MET A 156 -18.99 12.91 -28.50
C MET A 156 -20.48 12.60 -28.61
N THR A 157 -20.82 11.31 -28.72
CA THR A 157 -22.20 10.84 -28.59
C THR A 157 -22.60 10.72 -27.12
N ALA A 158 -23.90 10.70 -26.81
CA ALA A 158 -24.39 10.52 -25.44
C ALA A 158 -23.90 9.22 -24.80
N ARG A 159 -23.87 8.11 -25.56
CA ARG A 159 -23.32 6.82 -25.11
C ARG A 159 -21.84 6.93 -24.75
N MET A 160 -21.05 7.61 -25.58
CA MET A 160 -19.62 7.82 -25.30
C MET A 160 -19.42 8.71 -24.07
N ALA A 161 -20.20 9.78 -23.92
CA ALA A 161 -20.16 10.64 -22.74
C ALA A 161 -20.47 9.84 -21.46
N ALA A 162 -21.52 9.00 -21.49
CA ALA A 162 -21.88 8.14 -20.37
C ALA A 162 -20.73 7.17 -20.00
N VAL A 163 -20.19 6.43 -20.97
CA VAL A 163 -19.07 5.49 -20.71
C VAL A 163 -17.84 6.21 -20.17
N ARG A 164 -17.45 7.35 -20.77
CA ARG A 164 -16.29 8.14 -20.29
C ARG A 164 -16.50 8.63 -18.87
N THR A 165 -17.69 9.14 -18.57
CA THR A 165 -18.08 9.60 -17.23
C THR A 165 -17.99 8.47 -16.21
N THR A 166 -18.53 7.29 -16.53
CA THR A 166 -18.46 6.11 -15.64
C THR A 166 -17.02 5.69 -15.37
N VAL A 167 -16.18 5.59 -16.41
CA VAL A 167 -14.76 5.22 -16.26
C VAL A 167 -14.01 6.26 -15.42
N LEU A 168 -14.21 7.55 -15.67
CA LEU A 168 -13.59 8.63 -14.89
C LEU A 168 -14.07 8.66 -13.45
N ALA A 169 -15.34 8.34 -13.19
CA ALA A 169 -15.90 8.23 -11.84
C ALA A 169 -15.30 7.05 -11.08
N LEU A 170 -15.20 5.87 -11.70
CA LEU A 170 -14.57 4.69 -11.10
C LEU A 170 -13.08 4.92 -10.85
N PHE A 171 -12.41 5.61 -11.77
CA PHE A 171 -11.01 5.97 -11.59
C PHE A 171 -10.80 6.96 -10.44
N SER A 172 -11.68 7.95 -10.27
CA SER A 172 -11.56 8.91 -9.15
C SER A 172 -11.73 8.22 -7.79
N LEU A 173 -12.49 7.12 -7.73
CA LEU A 173 -12.71 6.31 -6.52
C LEU A 173 -11.65 5.22 -6.27
N SER A 174 -10.61 5.13 -7.10
CA SER A 174 -9.67 4.00 -7.10
C SER A 174 -8.59 4.03 -6.00
N GLY A 175 -8.53 5.07 -5.18
CA GLY A 175 -7.82 5.06 -3.89
C GLY A 175 -6.36 5.50 -3.87
N GLU A 176 -5.68 5.65 -5.02
CA GLU A 176 -4.29 6.16 -5.08
C GLU A 176 -4.20 7.53 -5.81
N PRO A 177 -4.18 8.66 -5.07
CA PRO A 177 -4.20 10.01 -5.65
C PRO A 177 -3.03 10.32 -6.59
N VAL A 178 -1.83 9.79 -6.31
CA VAL A 178 -0.64 10.07 -7.14
C VAL A 178 -0.82 9.50 -8.55
N PHE A 179 -1.37 8.28 -8.66
CA PHE A 179 -1.65 7.66 -9.95
C PHE A 179 -2.79 8.35 -10.70
N ILE A 180 -3.80 8.85 -9.97
CA ILE A 180 -4.90 9.63 -10.57
C ILE A 180 -4.35 10.90 -11.22
N VAL A 181 -3.61 11.72 -10.47
CA VAL A 181 -3.07 12.99 -10.98
C VAL A 181 -2.12 12.76 -12.14
N ALA A 182 -1.14 11.85 -12.00
CA ALA A 182 -0.15 11.59 -13.04
C ALA A 182 -0.80 11.05 -14.34
N THR A 183 -1.79 10.17 -14.23
CA THR A 183 -2.55 9.66 -15.38
C THR A 183 -3.37 10.75 -16.06
N LEU A 184 -4.03 11.62 -15.29
CA LEU A 184 -4.81 12.73 -15.86
C LEU A 184 -3.91 13.72 -16.61
N LEU A 185 -2.73 14.04 -16.07
CA LEU A 185 -1.75 14.89 -16.77
C LEU A 185 -1.28 14.25 -18.09
N LEU A 186 -0.96 12.95 -18.07
CA LEU A 186 -0.60 12.22 -19.28
C LEU A 186 -1.75 12.17 -20.30
N ALA A 187 -2.97 11.91 -19.84
CA ALA A 187 -4.18 11.86 -20.66
C ALA A 187 -4.51 13.22 -21.30
N LEU A 188 -4.38 14.31 -20.55
CA LEU A 188 -4.55 15.68 -21.08
C LEU A 188 -3.50 15.98 -22.15
N GLY A 189 -2.24 15.60 -21.94
CA GLY A 189 -1.19 15.74 -22.95
C GLY A 189 -1.48 14.95 -24.22
N LEU A 190 -1.97 13.71 -24.11
CA LEU A 190 -2.39 12.90 -25.26
C LEU A 190 -3.60 13.51 -25.99
N ALA A 191 -4.63 13.91 -25.25
CA ALA A 191 -5.83 14.52 -25.81
C ALA A 191 -5.53 15.84 -26.54
N TRP A 192 -4.65 16.68 -25.96
CA TRP A 192 -4.15 17.88 -26.62
C TRP A 192 -3.47 17.57 -27.95
N ARG A 193 -2.62 16.53 -28.00
CA ARG A 193 -1.98 16.11 -29.26
C ARG A 193 -2.98 15.60 -30.29
N ARG A 194 -4.08 14.97 -29.87
CA ARG A 194 -5.11 14.43 -30.77
C ARG A 194 -6.07 15.47 -31.33
N GLY A 195 -6.39 16.53 -30.58
CA GLY A 195 -7.38 17.51 -31.02
C GLY A 195 -7.35 18.86 -30.32
N ARG A 196 -6.21 19.25 -29.71
CA ARG A 196 -6.02 20.49 -28.95
C ARG A 196 -7.14 20.68 -27.92
N LEU A 197 -7.78 21.85 -27.90
CA LEU A 197 -8.89 22.18 -27.00
C LEU A 197 -10.10 21.25 -27.16
N ARG A 198 -10.41 20.77 -28.38
CA ARG A 198 -11.50 19.79 -28.58
C ARG A 198 -11.17 18.46 -27.92
N GLY A 199 -9.91 18.03 -27.99
CA GLY A 199 -9.41 16.86 -27.28
C GLY A 199 -9.51 17.05 -25.77
N ILE A 200 -9.06 18.18 -25.23
CA ILE A 200 -9.21 18.49 -23.80
C ILE A 200 -10.68 18.46 -23.38
N GLY A 201 -11.57 19.09 -24.14
CA GLY A 201 -13.02 19.09 -23.87
C GLY A 201 -13.61 17.68 -23.80
N GLY A 202 -13.14 16.76 -24.66
CA GLY A 202 -13.55 15.36 -24.65
C GLY A 202 -13.15 14.56 -23.40
N LEU A 203 -12.27 15.09 -22.56
CA LEU A 203 -11.91 14.56 -21.23
C LEU A 203 -12.52 15.39 -20.10
N VAL A 204 -12.42 16.71 -20.17
CA VAL A 204 -12.84 17.62 -19.10
C VAL A 204 -14.35 17.59 -18.90
N ILE A 205 -15.16 17.55 -19.98
CA ILE A 205 -16.63 17.52 -19.84
C ILE A 205 -17.11 16.26 -19.08
N PRO A 206 -16.78 15.03 -19.53
CA PRO A 206 -17.17 13.84 -18.77
C PRO A 206 -16.45 13.75 -17.42
N GLY A 207 -15.24 14.29 -17.28
CA GLY A 207 -14.50 14.35 -16.02
C GLY A 207 -15.18 15.24 -14.98
N SER A 208 -15.68 16.40 -15.38
CA SER A 208 -16.45 17.30 -14.52
C SER A 208 -17.77 16.67 -14.10
N LEU A 209 -18.46 15.96 -15.00
CA LEU A 209 -19.67 15.22 -14.67
C LEU A 209 -19.36 14.07 -13.69
N ALA A 210 -18.28 13.33 -13.92
CA ALA A 210 -17.83 12.27 -13.02
C ALA A 210 -17.50 12.81 -11.63
N LEU A 211 -16.82 13.96 -11.56
CA LEU A 211 -16.54 14.64 -10.30
C LEU A 211 -17.83 15.10 -9.62
N ALA A 212 -18.80 15.67 -10.35
CA ALA A 212 -20.08 16.06 -9.79
C ALA A 212 -20.85 14.86 -9.19
N ILE A 213 -20.86 13.71 -9.88
CA ILE A 213 -21.47 12.47 -9.39
C ILE A 213 -20.77 11.95 -8.13
N THR A 214 -19.44 12.00 -8.11
CA THR A 214 -18.62 11.46 -7.00
C THR A 214 -18.33 12.48 -5.89
N PHE A 215 -18.74 13.73 -6.04
CA PHE A 215 -18.44 14.83 -5.13
C PHE A 215 -18.86 14.56 -3.68
N PRO A 216 -20.08 14.03 -3.40
CA PRO A 216 -20.46 13.70 -2.02
C PRO A 216 -19.49 12.75 -1.34
N LEU A 217 -18.87 11.83 -2.10
CA LEU A 217 -17.93 10.84 -1.59
C LEU A 217 -16.56 11.48 -1.35
N HIS A 218 -16.08 12.28 -2.32
CA HIS A 218 -14.82 13.03 -2.20
C HIS A 218 -14.85 14.09 -1.10
N ARG A 219 -16.02 14.66 -0.81
CA ARG A 219 -16.20 15.58 0.32
C ARG A 219 -15.85 14.90 1.64
N GLU A 220 -16.30 13.67 1.87
CA GLU A 220 -15.97 12.93 3.10
C GLU A 220 -14.47 12.63 3.18
N THR A 221 -13.86 12.28 2.04
CA THR A 221 -12.40 12.12 1.95
C THR A 221 -11.65 13.40 2.25
N LEU A 222 -12.11 14.53 1.73
CA LEU A 222 -11.50 15.84 2.00
C LEU A 222 -11.61 16.21 3.48
N LEU A 223 -12.78 16.02 4.07
CA LEU A 223 -13.01 16.29 5.50
C LEU A 223 -12.13 15.41 6.40
N ALA A 224 -11.99 14.13 6.07
CA ALA A 224 -11.06 13.23 6.77
C ALA A 224 -9.60 13.65 6.57
N ALA A 225 -9.21 14.03 5.35
CA ALA A 225 -7.86 14.45 5.03
C ALA A 225 -7.46 15.74 5.78
N LEU A 226 -8.38 16.71 5.94
CA LEU A 226 -8.11 17.94 6.68
C LEU A 226 -7.77 17.72 8.17
N GLU A 227 -8.20 16.59 8.74
CA GLU A 227 -7.89 16.20 10.12
C GLU A 227 -6.72 15.19 10.19
N SER A 228 -6.22 14.74 9.05
CA SER A 228 -5.11 13.79 8.98
C SER A 228 -3.77 14.46 9.24
N SER A 229 -2.85 13.72 9.86
CA SER A 229 -1.46 14.17 10.05
C SER A 229 -0.78 14.56 8.73
N ARG A 230 -1.09 13.81 7.66
CA ARG A 230 -0.54 14.02 6.31
C ARG A 230 -0.77 15.43 5.78
N VAL A 231 -1.95 16.01 6.00
CA VAL A 231 -2.29 17.35 5.49
C VAL A 231 -1.85 18.44 6.46
N VAL A 232 -1.97 18.20 7.76
CA VAL A 232 -1.66 19.21 8.79
C VAL A 232 -0.16 19.47 8.90
N HIS A 233 0.66 18.41 8.92
CA HIS A 233 2.10 18.53 9.12
C HIS A 233 2.92 18.40 7.83
N GLY A 234 2.34 17.80 6.78
CA GLY A 234 3.09 17.38 5.60
C GLY A 234 4.09 16.26 5.93
N PHE A 235 4.82 15.81 4.92
CA PHE A 235 5.91 14.85 5.08
C PHE A 235 7.25 15.57 5.25
N SER A 236 8.04 15.11 6.23
CA SER A 236 9.47 15.41 6.27
C SER A 236 10.16 14.89 5.00
N PHE A 237 11.35 15.41 4.68
CA PHE A 237 12.13 14.90 3.55
C PHE A 237 12.40 13.39 3.67
N ALA A 238 12.70 12.90 4.87
CA ALA A 238 12.92 11.47 5.13
C ALA A 238 11.69 10.62 4.77
N GLN A 239 10.49 11.07 5.16
CA GLN A 239 9.24 10.40 4.81
C GLN A 239 8.92 10.51 3.31
N ALA A 240 9.13 11.69 2.71
CA ALA A 240 8.85 11.91 1.29
C ALA A 240 9.79 11.07 0.39
N ALA A 241 11.08 11.03 0.73
CA ALA A 241 12.13 10.30 0.02
C ALA A 241 12.18 8.80 0.37
N SER A 242 11.39 8.33 1.33
CA SER A 242 11.28 6.90 1.64
C SER A 242 10.83 6.11 0.40
N TYR A 243 11.29 4.87 0.29
CA TYR A 243 11.10 4.01 -0.88
C TYR A 243 11.46 4.67 -2.22
N SER A 244 12.51 5.50 -2.26
CA SER A 244 13.11 5.94 -3.53
C SER A 244 13.77 4.75 -4.25
N LEU A 245 13.76 4.75 -5.58
CA LEU A 245 14.45 3.72 -6.36
C LEU A 245 15.95 4.04 -6.43
N HIS A 246 16.81 3.22 -5.85
CA HIS A 246 18.24 3.41 -6.06
C HIS A 246 18.63 3.09 -7.51
N PRO A 247 19.44 3.90 -8.21
CA PRO A 247 19.78 3.67 -9.62
C PRO A 247 20.37 2.29 -9.92
N VAL A 248 21.16 1.73 -8.99
CA VAL A 248 21.74 0.38 -9.15
C VAL A 248 20.67 -0.72 -9.20
N ARG A 249 19.47 -0.50 -8.63
CA ARG A 249 18.37 -1.46 -8.74
C ARG A 249 17.91 -1.73 -10.17
N LEU A 250 18.27 -0.87 -11.13
CA LEU A 250 18.05 -1.14 -12.56
C LEU A 250 18.73 -2.43 -13.05
N ILE A 251 19.69 -3.00 -12.32
CA ILE A 251 20.22 -4.33 -12.60
C ILE A 251 19.15 -5.43 -12.51
N GLU A 252 18.07 -5.21 -11.74
CA GLU A 252 16.92 -6.14 -11.64
C GLU A 252 16.16 -6.29 -12.97
N GLU A 253 16.30 -5.35 -13.91
CA GLU A 253 15.77 -5.50 -15.28
C GLU A 253 16.50 -6.60 -16.07
N LEU A 254 17.78 -6.85 -15.75
CA LEU A 254 18.60 -7.89 -16.39
C LEU A 254 18.61 -9.19 -15.59
N VAL A 255 18.70 -9.09 -14.27
CA VAL A 255 18.74 -10.22 -13.33
C VAL A 255 17.63 -10.03 -12.31
N PRO A 256 16.39 -10.45 -12.61
CA PRO A 256 15.27 -10.34 -11.68
C PRO A 256 15.59 -11.00 -10.33
N GLY A 257 15.34 -10.27 -9.25
CA GLY A 257 15.62 -10.71 -7.88
C GLY A 257 17.08 -10.57 -7.44
N PHE A 258 17.92 -9.85 -8.20
CA PHE A 258 19.36 -9.69 -7.88
C PHE A 258 19.61 -9.34 -6.40
N PHE A 259 18.81 -8.45 -5.81
CA PHE A 259 18.94 -8.03 -4.41
C PHE A 259 18.31 -8.98 -3.37
N GLY A 260 17.94 -10.19 -3.76
CA GLY A 260 17.30 -11.19 -2.91
C GLY A 260 15.77 -11.13 -2.95
N ASN A 261 15.13 -12.06 -2.25
CA ASN A 261 13.68 -12.15 -2.20
C ASN A 261 13.15 -11.61 -0.84
N PRO A 262 12.39 -10.50 -0.85
CA PRO A 262 11.82 -9.90 0.38
C PRO A 262 10.68 -10.71 1.01
N SER A 263 10.27 -11.85 0.44
CA SER A 263 9.31 -12.76 1.06
C SER A 263 9.93 -13.71 2.09
N HIS A 264 11.25 -13.75 2.26
CA HIS A 264 11.95 -14.58 3.25
C HIS A 264 12.39 -13.76 4.48
N LEU A 265 12.62 -14.44 5.61
CA LEU A 265 12.99 -13.85 6.90
C LEU A 265 14.50 -13.97 7.23
N LEU A 266 15.19 -15.03 6.80
CA LEU A 266 16.58 -15.34 7.21
C LEU A 266 17.58 -15.63 6.07
N VAL A 267 17.31 -16.57 5.16
CA VAL A 267 18.26 -17.11 4.18
C VAL A 267 17.91 -16.63 2.78
N GLY A 268 18.88 -16.07 2.03
CA GLY A 268 18.58 -15.49 0.70
C GLY A 268 17.63 -14.29 0.73
N THR A 269 17.52 -13.70 1.92
CA THR A 269 16.72 -12.52 2.21
C THR A 269 17.12 -11.37 1.32
N TRP A 270 16.22 -10.40 1.21
CA TRP A 270 16.54 -9.10 0.65
C TRP A 270 17.86 -8.57 1.26
N TRP A 271 18.93 -8.47 0.47
CA TRP A 271 20.22 -7.95 0.92
C TRP A 271 20.44 -6.51 0.41
N GLY A 272 19.54 -6.01 -0.44
CA GLY A 272 19.54 -4.65 -0.97
C GLY A 272 19.10 -3.56 0.02
N TYR A 273 19.34 -3.70 1.32
CA TYR A 273 18.96 -2.70 2.33
C TYR A 273 19.73 -1.38 2.15
N ALA A 274 21.03 -1.44 1.86
CA ALA A 274 21.84 -0.27 1.53
C ALA A 274 21.29 0.52 0.33
N VAL A 275 20.72 -0.18 -0.65
CA VAL A 275 20.10 0.42 -1.85
C VAL A 275 18.59 0.68 -1.69
N SER A 276 18.06 0.56 -0.47
CA SER A 276 16.64 0.77 -0.15
C SER A 276 16.43 1.69 1.04
N ARG A 277 17.41 2.54 1.37
CA ARG A 277 17.41 3.41 2.55
C ARG A 277 17.04 2.64 3.83
N ASN A 278 17.60 1.44 3.99
CA ASN A 278 17.53 0.65 5.22
C ASN A 278 16.12 0.14 5.57
N ALA A 279 15.26 -0.06 4.57
CA ALA A 279 13.95 -0.67 4.72
C ALA A 279 13.67 -1.65 3.57
N LEU A 280 12.74 -2.58 3.76
CA LEU A 280 12.20 -3.39 2.67
C LEU A 280 11.56 -2.48 1.60
N PRO A 281 11.86 -2.68 0.30
CA PRO A 281 11.39 -1.77 -0.74
C PRO A 281 9.87 -1.88 -0.95
N SER A 282 9.14 -0.78 -1.11
CA SER A 282 7.69 -0.84 -1.39
C SER A 282 7.34 -1.52 -2.72
N VAL A 283 8.27 -1.56 -3.67
CA VAL A 283 8.18 -2.34 -4.90
C VAL A 283 9.30 -3.39 -4.88
N TRP A 284 8.89 -4.65 -4.74
CA TRP A 284 9.78 -5.79 -4.53
C TRP A 284 10.59 -6.17 -5.77
N SER A 285 10.04 -5.96 -6.97
CA SER A 285 10.76 -6.13 -8.23
C SER A 285 10.36 -5.05 -9.21
N ILE A 286 11.32 -4.51 -9.95
CA ILE A 286 11.03 -3.52 -11.00
C ILE A 286 11.08 -4.09 -12.42
N THR A 287 11.39 -5.38 -12.58
CA THR A 287 11.68 -5.99 -13.89
C THR A 287 10.52 -5.91 -14.89
N THR A 288 10.86 -5.67 -16.15
CA THR A 288 9.99 -5.77 -17.32
C THR A 288 10.29 -7.00 -18.20
N GLY A 289 11.34 -7.76 -17.84
CA GLY A 289 11.81 -8.96 -18.53
C GLY A 289 12.87 -8.66 -19.61
N VAL A 290 13.82 -9.58 -19.76
CA VAL A 290 14.93 -9.53 -20.72
C VAL A 290 14.42 -9.51 -22.15
N VAL A 291 13.32 -10.24 -22.46
CA VAL A 291 12.73 -10.22 -23.81
C VAL A 291 12.22 -8.81 -24.16
N ALA A 292 11.52 -8.17 -23.23
CA ALA A 292 11.00 -6.83 -23.41
C ALA A 292 12.14 -5.81 -23.57
N LEU A 293 13.17 -5.91 -22.73
CA LEU A 293 14.35 -5.06 -22.80
C LEU A 293 15.11 -5.23 -24.12
N ALA A 294 15.27 -6.47 -24.60
CA ALA A 294 15.92 -6.75 -25.87
C ALA A 294 15.16 -6.12 -27.06
N ILE A 295 13.82 -6.23 -27.08
CA ILE A 295 12.98 -5.59 -28.09
C ILE A 295 13.09 -4.06 -28.00
N LEU A 296 13.05 -3.51 -26.78
CA LEU A 296 13.18 -2.07 -26.52
C LEU A 296 14.52 -1.53 -27.05
N CYS A 297 15.63 -2.17 -26.70
CA CYS A 297 16.97 -1.79 -27.13
C CYS A 297 17.12 -1.87 -28.65
N ALA A 298 16.67 -2.97 -29.27
CA ALA A 298 16.71 -3.13 -30.72
C ALA A 298 15.89 -2.02 -31.42
N TYR A 299 14.68 -1.74 -30.92
CA TYR A 299 13.82 -0.71 -31.48
C TYR A 299 14.43 0.69 -31.34
N GLY A 300 14.96 1.04 -30.17
CA GLY A 300 15.64 2.31 -29.92
C GLY A 300 16.87 2.50 -30.82
N ALA A 301 17.71 1.47 -30.96
CA ALA A 301 18.90 1.50 -31.80
C ALA A 301 18.56 1.70 -33.29
N LEU A 302 17.59 0.94 -33.82
CA LEU A 302 17.20 1.02 -35.23
C LEU A 302 16.53 2.35 -35.58
N THR A 303 15.69 2.87 -34.69
CA THR A 303 14.98 4.14 -34.91
C THR A 303 15.76 5.37 -34.45
N ARG A 304 16.94 5.16 -33.84
CA ARG A 304 17.76 6.20 -33.20
C ARG A 304 16.95 7.04 -32.20
N PHE A 305 16.01 6.42 -31.51
CA PHE A 305 15.08 7.06 -30.56
C PHE A 305 14.25 8.22 -31.16
N ARG A 306 14.16 8.31 -32.49
CA ARG A 306 13.41 9.38 -33.19
C ARG A 306 11.93 9.04 -33.29
N GLU A 307 11.61 7.78 -33.54
CA GLU A 307 10.24 7.29 -33.55
C GLU A 307 9.69 7.24 -32.13
N HIS A 308 8.44 7.70 -31.96
CA HIS A 308 7.77 7.74 -30.66
C HIS A 308 8.55 8.49 -29.56
N ARG A 309 9.41 9.46 -29.93
CA ARG A 309 10.27 10.25 -29.03
C ARG A 309 9.62 10.72 -27.71
N PRO A 310 8.35 11.18 -27.66
CA PRO A 310 7.72 11.55 -26.39
C PRO A 310 7.69 10.43 -25.35
N TRP A 311 7.54 9.17 -25.78
CA TRP A 311 7.55 8.01 -24.88
C TRP A 311 8.94 7.68 -24.37
N TRP A 312 9.99 7.85 -25.19
CA TRP A 312 11.38 7.74 -24.73
C TRP A 312 11.74 8.82 -23.71
N ILE A 313 11.31 10.07 -23.94
CA ILE A 313 11.51 11.17 -22.99
C ILE A 313 10.77 10.87 -21.69
N LEU A 314 9.50 10.46 -21.76
CA LEU A 314 8.70 10.15 -20.58
C LEU A 314 9.29 8.98 -19.80
N LEU A 315 9.78 7.93 -20.46
CA LEU A 315 10.50 6.81 -19.85
C LEU A 315 11.66 7.30 -19.00
N VAL A 316 12.55 8.10 -19.59
CA VAL A 316 13.75 8.63 -18.91
C VAL A 316 13.36 9.56 -17.75
N VAL A 317 12.44 10.50 -17.98
CA VAL A 317 12.01 11.46 -16.94
C VAL A 317 11.38 10.74 -15.75
N THR A 318 10.47 9.80 -15.99
CA THR A 318 9.78 9.09 -14.91
C THR A 318 10.71 8.12 -14.16
N ALA A 319 11.67 7.50 -14.85
CA ALA A 319 12.74 6.75 -14.20
C ALA A 319 13.62 7.64 -13.31
N ILE A 320 14.05 8.82 -13.79
CA ILE A 320 14.85 9.77 -13.00
C ILE A 320 14.08 10.28 -11.78
N VAL A 321 12.80 10.68 -11.95
CA VAL A 321 11.95 11.12 -10.83
C VAL A 321 11.81 10.01 -9.78
N SER A 322 11.78 8.74 -10.21
CA SER A 322 11.70 7.60 -9.28
C SER A 322 12.91 7.45 -8.37
N PHE A 323 14.07 8.02 -8.74
CA PHE A 323 15.26 8.01 -7.91
C PHE A 323 15.14 8.90 -6.68
N GLY A 324 14.27 9.90 -6.70
CA GLY A 324 13.85 10.66 -5.53
C GLY A 324 15.02 11.16 -4.67
N GLY A 325 15.10 10.64 -3.44
CA GLY A 325 16.13 11.01 -2.46
C GLY A 325 17.56 10.58 -2.82
N TYR A 326 17.77 9.79 -3.88
CA TYR A 326 19.11 9.49 -4.41
C TYR A 326 19.58 10.50 -5.46
N LEU A 327 18.71 11.43 -5.87
CA LEU A 327 19.13 12.53 -6.75
C LEU A 327 20.00 13.53 -5.98
N PRO A 328 21.15 13.95 -6.53
CA PRO A 328 21.99 14.97 -5.93
C PRO A 328 21.21 16.27 -5.66
N GLY A 329 21.30 16.79 -4.44
CA GLY A 329 20.65 18.04 -4.05
C GLY A 329 19.14 17.95 -3.78
N SER A 330 18.52 16.76 -3.86
CA SER A 330 17.08 16.57 -3.61
C SER A 330 16.63 17.10 -2.24
N GLU A 331 17.42 16.87 -1.19
CA GLU A 331 17.15 17.38 0.16
C GLU A 331 17.14 18.91 0.23
N ARG A 332 18.05 19.57 -0.50
CA ARG A 332 18.13 21.04 -0.55
C ARG A 332 16.99 21.66 -1.35
N LEU A 333 16.47 20.94 -2.34
CA LEU A 333 15.33 21.39 -3.17
C LEU A 333 13.98 21.17 -2.47
N TRP A 334 13.89 20.23 -1.53
CA TRP A 334 12.64 19.88 -0.87
C TRP A 334 11.90 21.05 -0.19
N PRO A 335 12.57 21.94 0.55
CA PRO A 335 11.90 23.12 1.14
C PRO A 335 11.32 24.08 0.09
N LEU A 336 11.83 24.07 -1.15
CA LEU A 336 11.38 24.93 -2.24
C LEU A 336 10.14 24.39 -2.97
N LEU A 337 9.68 23.17 -2.63
CA LEU A 337 8.59 22.47 -3.30
C LEU A 337 7.43 22.15 -2.33
N PRO A 338 6.80 23.16 -1.69
CA PRO A 338 5.77 22.94 -0.66
C PRO A 338 4.55 22.16 -1.17
N LEU A 339 4.23 22.28 -2.46
CA LEU A 339 3.14 21.51 -3.07
C LEU A 339 3.40 19.99 -3.09
N LEU A 340 4.66 19.57 -2.97
CA LEU A 340 5.04 18.16 -2.91
C LEU A 340 5.04 17.59 -1.50
N HIS A 341 4.89 18.41 -0.44
CA HIS A 341 4.96 17.96 0.95
C HIS A 341 3.84 16.98 1.33
N VAL A 342 2.81 16.83 0.49
CA VAL A 342 1.74 15.83 0.67
C VAL A 342 1.97 14.54 -0.11
N VAL A 343 3.08 14.42 -0.86
CA VAL A 343 3.44 13.26 -1.72
C VAL A 343 4.64 12.54 -1.12
N ARG A 344 4.57 11.20 -1.12
CA ARG A 344 5.65 10.29 -0.69
C ARG A 344 5.85 9.17 -1.70
N PHE A 345 7.00 8.50 -1.60
CA PHE A 345 7.38 7.32 -2.38
C PHE A 345 7.66 7.63 -3.86
N PRO A 346 8.86 8.17 -4.17
CA PRO A 346 9.21 8.57 -5.53
C PRO A 346 9.14 7.42 -6.52
N ILE A 347 9.37 6.17 -6.07
CA ILE A 347 9.23 4.96 -6.88
C ILE A 347 7.87 4.82 -7.59
N LYS A 348 6.81 5.48 -7.10
CA LYS A 348 5.52 5.57 -7.78
C LYS A 348 5.62 6.08 -9.22
N ALA A 349 6.59 6.94 -9.52
CA ALA A 349 6.85 7.41 -10.88
C ALA A 349 7.33 6.28 -11.82
N PHE A 350 8.00 5.25 -11.29
CA PHE A 350 8.53 4.13 -12.09
C PHE A 350 7.43 3.28 -12.74
N LEU A 351 6.20 3.29 -12.21
CA LEU A 351 5.03 2.73 -12.90
C LEU A 351 4.89 3.28 -14.33
N PHE A 352 5.08 4.60 -14.49
CA PHE A 352 4.97 5.25 -15.79
C PHE A 352 6.17 4.97 -16.69
N ALA A 353 7.35 4.71 -16.12
CA ALA A 353 8.49 4.18 -16.86
C ALA A 353 8.15 2.79 -17.43
N THR A 354 7.62 1.89 -16.59
CA THR A 354 7.14 0.55 -16.97
C THR A 354 6.07 0.63 -18.06
N LEU A 355 5.13 1.60 -17.98
CA LEU A 355 4.11 1.84 -19.00
C LEU A 355 4.75 2.28 -20.33
N CYS A 356 5.76 3.15 -20.29
CA CYS A 356 6.48 3.57 -21.49
C CYS A 356 7.23 2.40 -22.14
N VAL A 357 7.86 1.53 -21.34
CA VAL A 357 8.47 0.29 -21.83
C VAL A 357 7.44 -0.55 -22.59
N SER A 358 6.26 -0.79 -22.00
CA SER A 358 5.17 -1.53 -22.63
C SER A 358 4.75 -0.95 -24.00
N VAL A 359 4.58 0.38 -24.08
CA VAL A 359 4.25 1.06 -25.35
C VAL A 359 5.35 0.85 -26.39
N LEU A 360 6.61 1.07 -26.00
CA LEU A 360 7.76 0.97 -26.89
C LEU A 360 8.05 -0.48 -27.30
N VAL A 361 7.80 -1.45 -26.43
CA VAL A 361 7.87 -2.88 -26.74
C VAL A 361 6.80 -3.28 -27.74
N ALA A 362 5.56 -2.80 -27.59
CA ALA A 362 4.52 -3.07 -28.58
C ALA A 362 4.87 -2.50 -29.97
N HIS A 363 5.33 -1.24 -30.02
CA HIS A 363 5.78 -0.64 -31.28
C HIS A 363 7.05 -1.32 -31.83
N GLY A 364 7.99 -1.68 -30.98
CA GLY A 364 9.21 -2.41 -31.33
C GLY A 364 8.93 -3.80 -31.88
N PHE A 365 8.02 -4.54 -31.26
CA PHE A 365 7.56 -5.83 -31.75
C PHE A 365 6.95 -5.70 -33.14
N ALA A 366 6.04 -4.74 -33.34
CA ALA A 366 5.42 -4.47 -34.64
C ALA A 366 6.47 -4.07 -35.71
N TYR A 367 7.43 -3.23 -35.34
CA TYR A 367 8.51 -2.77 -36.22
C TYR A 367 9.42 -3.91 -36.64
N LEU A 368 9.94 -4.69 -35.67
CA LEU A 368 10.80 -5.84 -35.92
C LEU A 368 10.08 -6.88 -36.77
N ASN A 369 8.81 -7.17 -36.48
CA ASN A 369 7.95 -8.06 -37.27
C ASN A 369 7.66 -7.53 -38.68
N GLY A 370 7.81 -6.22 -38.92
CA GLY A 370 7.70 -5.58 -40.24
C GLY A 370 9.00 -5.54 -41.05
N LEU A 371 10.16 -5.86 -40.47
CA LEU A 371 11.46 -5.75 -41.18
C LEU A 371 11.54 -6.68 -42.40
N PRO A 372 12.03 -6.20 -43.57
CA PRO A 372 12.25 -7.04 -44.75
C PRO A 372 13.26 -8.17 -44.50
N ALA A 373 13.07 -9.31 -45.18
CA ALA A 373 13.88 -10.51 -44.97
C ALA A 373 15.36 -10.35 -45.28
N ARG A 374 15.71 -9.50 -46.25
CA ARG A 374 17.10 -9.23 -46.66
C ARG A 374 17.64 -7.89 -46.16
N SER A 375 16.99 -7.26 -45.16
CA SER A 375 17.46 -5.96 -44.67
C SER A 375 18.69 -6.09 -43.77
N PRO A 376 19.71 -5.21 -43.89
CA PRO A 376 20.88 -5.23 -43.01
C PRO A 376 20.51 -4.99 -41.55
N ALA A 377 19.48 -4.17 -41.30
CA ALA A 377 18.90 -3.96 -39.97
C ALA A 377 18.48 -5.27 -39.31
N ARG A 378 17.79 -6.16 -40.05
CA ARG A 378 17.39 -7.49 -39.55
C ARG A 378 18.61 -8.34 -39.18
N GLY A 379 19.66 -8.31 -40.01
CA GLY A 379 20.92 -9.00 -39.75
C GLY A 379 21.61 -8.50 -38.48
N HIS A 380 21.70 -7.17 -38.30
CA HIS A 380 22.27 -6.58 -37.08
C HIS A 380 21.50 -6.97 -35.82
N VAL A 381 20.16 -6.89 -35.82
CA VAL A 381 19.38 -7.31 -34.65
C VAL A 381 19.57 -8.80 -34.37
N ALA A 382 19.56 -9.66 -35.39
CA ALA A 382 19.81 -11.09 -35.21
C ALA A 382 21.19 -11.34 -34.59
N PHE A 383 22.23 -10.68 -35.11
CA PHE A 383 23.58 -10.76 -34.56
C PHE A 383 23.64 -10.27 -33.10
N SER A 384 22.98 -9.16 -32.77
CA SER A 384 22.88 -8.66 -31.39
C SER A 384 22.19 -9.68 -30.47
N MET A 385 21.11 -10.31 -30.90
CA MET A 385 20.40 -11.32 -30.08
C MET A 385 21.24 -12.59 -29.89
N ALA A 386 21.93 -13.06 -30.94
CA ALA A 386 22.84 -14.19 -30.84
C ALA A 386 24.03 -13.88 -29.90
N SER A 387 24.58 -12.66 -30.00
CA SER A 387 25.65 -12.20 -29.12
C SER A 387 25.17 -12.09 -27.67
N ALA A 388 23.98 -11.54 -27.43
CA ALA A 388 23.38 -11.46 -26.10
C ALA A 388 23.11 -12.85 -25.50
N ALA A 389 22.69 -13.81 -26.33
CA ALA A 389 22.51 -15.20 -25.91
C ALA A 389 23.85 -15.84 -25.49
N LEU A 390 24.90 -15.66 -26.30
CA LEU A 390 26.23 -16.19 -26.01
C LEU A 390 26.85 -15.55 -24.77
N VAL A 391 26.74 -14.22 -24.61
CA VAL A 391 27.23 -13.50 -23.43
C VAL A 391 26.48 -13.94 -22.17
N SER A 392 25.16 -14.11 -22.24
CA SER A 392 24.36 -14.60 -21.10
C SER A 392 24.75 -16.03 -20.73
N LEU A 393 24.94 -16.91 -21.72
CA LEU A 393 25.39 -18.28 -21.49
C LEU A 393 26.80 -18.34 -20.88
N ALA A 394 27.74 -17.57 -21.42
CA ALA A 394 29.10 -17.48 -20.89
C ALA A 394 29.10 -16.91 -19.47
N GLY A 395 28.26 -15.91 -19.18
CA GLY A 395 28.06 -15.36 -17.84
C GLY A 395 27.48 -16.39 -16.87
N ALA A 396 26.49 -17.18 -17.30
CA ALA A 396 25.94 -18.28 -16.50
C ALA A 396 27.00 -19.34 -16.17
N LEU A 397 27.79 -19.75 -17.17
CA LEU A 397 28.89 -20.71 -16.97
C LEU A 397 29.97 -20.14 -16.04
N ALA A 398 30.37 -18.88 -16.23
CA ALA A 398 31.33 -18.21 -15.35
C ALA A 398 30.80 -18.09 -13.92
N ALA A 399 29.51 -17.77 -13.73
CA ALA A 399 28.89 -17.72 -12.42
C ALA A 399 28.77 -19.09 -11.74
N GLY A 400 28.57 -20.16 -12.52
CA GLY A 400 28.60 -21.53 -12.03
C GLY A 400 30.00 -21.97 -11.59
N LEU A 401 31.02 -21.66 -12.40
CA LEU A 401 32.42 -22.08 -12.16
C LEU A 401 33.17 -21.21 -11.14
N HIS A 402 32.81 -19.93 -11.04
CA HIS A 402 33.51 -18.94 -10.23
C HIS A 402 32.57 -18.15 -9.30
N GLY A 403 31.53 -18.82 -8.78
CA GLY A 403 30.56 -18.20 -7.88
C GLY A 403 31.18 -17.44 -6.72
N ASP A 404 32.19 -18.01 -6.06
CA ASP A 404 32.92 -17.37 -4.96
C ASP A 404 33.54 -16.02 -5.36
N ALA A 405 33.99 -15.87 -6.60
CA ALA A 405 34.53 -14.60 -7.08
C ALA A 405 33.44 -13.54 -7.24
N ILE A 406 32.25 -13.94 -7.73
CA ILE A 406 31.07 -13.06 -7.83
C ILE A 406 30.62 -12.65 -6.43
N THR A 407 30.46 -13.61 -5.51
CA THR A 407 30.06 -13.34 -4.13
C THR A 407 31.04 -12.37 -3.46
N ARG A 408 32.36 -12.58 -3.57
CA ARG A 408 33.39 -11.66 -3.04
C ARG A 408 33.40 -10.28 -3.70
N TRP A 409 33.00 -10.17 -4.97
CA TRP A 409 32.89 -8.88 -5.64
C TRP A 409 31.67 -8.12 -5.11
N ILE A 410 30.53 -8.80 -4.98
CA ILE A 410 29.28 -8.23 -4.45
C ILE A 410 29.45 -7.82 -3.00
N GLU A 411 30.07 -8.66 -2.19
CA GLU A 411 30.45 -8.34 -0.81
C GLU A 411 31.27 -7.05 -0.76
N ARG A 412 32.31 -6.90 -1.58
CA ARG A 412 33.12 -5.66 -1.61
C ARG A 412 32.34 -4.43 -2.09
N ALA A 413 31.39 -4.60 -3.00
CA ALA A 413 30.65 -3.49 -3.58
C ALA A 413 29.42 -3.07 -2.75
N PHE A 414 28.84 -4.00 -1.99
CA PHE A 414 27.53 -3.85 -1.34
C PHE A 414 27.51 -4.36 0.11
N SER A 415 28.65 -4.62 0.73
CA SER A 415 28.70 -5.04 2.15
C SER A 415 27.93 -4.05 3.02
N ASP A 416 27.04 -4.59 3.84
CA ASP A 416 26.35 -3.82 4.87
C ASP A 416 26.90 -4.25 6.24
N PRO A 417 27.52 -3.32 7.00
CA PRO A 417 28.09 -3.65 8.31
C PRO A 417 27.04 -4.09 9.34
N ARG A 418 25.74 -3.98 9.03
CA ARG A 418 24.64 -4.40 9.90
C ARG A 418 24.21 -5.85 9.71
N TRP A 419 24.71 -6.55 8.68
CA TRP A 419 24.41 -7.97 8.54
C TRP A 419 24.90 -8.72 9.78
N ARG A 420 23.98 -9.41 10.45
CA ARG A 420 24.32 -10.26 11.61
C ARG A 420 24.82 -11.65 11.20
N GLU A 421 24.42 -12.10 10.01
CA GLU A 421 24.87 -13.34 9.40
C GLU A 421 26.09 -13.12 8.49
N PRO A 422 26.96 -14.12 8.29
CA PRO A 422 28.11 -14.01 7.39
C PRO A 422 27.68 -13.69 5.95
N PRO A 423 28.39 -12.80 5.22
CA PRO A 423 28.08 -12.46 3.81
C PRO A 423 27.89 -13.68 2.91
N ALA A 424 28.68 -14.73 3.12
CA ALA A 424 28.59 -15.98 2.35
C ALA A 424 27.20 -16.65 2.49
N VAL A 425 26.55 -16.57 3.66
CA VAL A 425 25.21 -17.15 3.90
C VAL A 425 24.14 -16.28 3.25
N VAL A 426 24.22 -14.96 3.44
CA VAL A 426 23.27 -13.99 2.86
C VAL A 426 23.26 -14.06 1.33
N LEU A 427 24.45 -14.19 0.73
CA LEU A 427 24.64 -14.17 -0.72
C LEU A 427 24.62 -15.56 -1.37
N ALA A 428 24.58 -16.67 -0.61
CA ALA A 428 24.61 -18.02 -1.21
C ALA A 428 23.50 -18.23 -2.27
N PRO A 429 22.24 -17.79 -2.05
CA PRO A 429 21.18 -17.99 -3.03
C PRO A 429 21.35 -17.15 -4.31
N LEU A 430 22.15 -16.08 -4.23
CA LEU A 430 22.41 -15.20 -5.37
C LEU A 430 23.18 -15.92 -6.49
N GLN A 431 24.09 -16.82 -6.15
CA GLN A 431 24.85 -17.56 -7.18
C GLN A 431 23.90 -18.40 -8.04
N THR A 432 23.05 -19.22 -7.41
CA THR A 432 22.05 -20.04 -8.11
C THR A 432 21.09 -19.16 -8.90
N LEU A 433 20.66 -18.03 -8.33
CA LEU A 433 19.78 -17.08 -9.00
C LEU A 433 20.44 -16.51 -10.27
N VAL A 434 21.67 -15.98 -10.18
CA VAL A 434 22.38 -15.39 -11.32
C VAL A 434 22.58 -16.42 -12.42
N VAL A 435 23.01 -17.64 -12.09
CA VAL A 435 23.15 -18.73 -13.07
C VAL A 435 21.81 -19.02 -13.75
N THR A 436 20.73 -19.10 -12.99
CA THR A 436 19.39 -19.40 -13.49
C THR A 436 18.89 -18.28 -14.42
N ARG A 437 18.95 -17.02 -13.98
CA ARG A 437 18.46 -15.86 -14.76
C ARG A 437 19.28 -15.62 -16.02
N LEU A 438 20.60 -15.80 -15.97
CA LEU A 438 21.44 -15.70 -17.16
C LEU A 438 21.21 -16.86 -18.15
N SER A 439 20.94 -18.06 -17.64
CA SER A 439 20.56 -19.20 -18.49
C SER A 439 19.20 -18.98 -19.17
N GLU A 440 18.22 -18.47 -18.43
CA GLU A 440 16.92 -18.05 -18.96
C GLU A 440 17.09 -16.97 -20.03
N ALA A 441 17.87 -15.92 -19.75
CA ALA A 441 18.19 -14.86 -20.71
C ALA A 441 18.83 -15.41 -21.99
N ALA A 442 19.75 -16.38 -21.88
CA ALA A 442 20.38 -17.02 -23.02
C ALA A 442 19.35 -17.75 -23.91
N VAL A 443 18.43 -18.50 -23.30
CA VAL A 443 17.34 -19.19 -24.00
C VAL A 443 16.40 -18.18 -24.67
N LEU A 444 15.99 -17.14 -23.95
CA LEU A 444 15.06 -16.13 -24.43
C LEU A 444 15.64 -15.30 -25.59
N CYS A 445 16.91 -14.89 -25.49
CA CYS A 445 17.65 -14.25 -26.59
C CYS A 445 17.82 -15.19 -27.80
N SER A 446 18.04 -16.48 -27.57
CA SER A 446 18.08 -17.48 -28.66
C SER A 446 16.72 -17.60 -29.36
N LEU A 447 15.63 -17.62 -28.59
CA LEU A 447 14.27 -17.64 -29.14
C LEU A 447 13.99 -16.38 -29.97
N LEU A 448 14.39 -15.19 -29.49
CA LEU A 448 14.29 -13.94 -30.25
C LEU A 448 15.13 -13.99 -31.52
N PHE A 449 16.36 -14.50 -31.46
CA PHE A 449 17.20 -14.71 -32.65
C PHE A 449 16.47 -15.58 -33.69
N PHE A 450 15.91 -16.73 -33.29
CA PHE A 450 15.18 -17.60 -34.20
C PHE A 450 13.92 -16.93 -34.76
N TRP A 451 13.19 -16.16 -33.94
CA TRP A 451 12.04 -15.36 -34.37
C TRP A 451 12.44 -14.30 -35.40
N ILE A 452 13.61 -13.68 -35.23
CA ILE A 452 14.13 -12.71 -36.19
C ILE A 452 14.59 -13.38 -37.47
N VAL A 453 15.22 -14.57 -37.44
CA VAL A 453 15.82 -15.18 -38.65
C VAL A 453 14.84 -16.02 -39.46
N ARG A 454 13.87 -16.71 -38.83
CA ARG A 454 12.95 -17.60 -39.55
C ARG A 454 11.77 -16.88 -40.25
N ARG A 455 11.03 -17.63 -41.09
CA ARG A 455 9.78 -17.16 -41.71
C ARG A 455 8.74 -16.93 -40.63
N ARG A 456 8.17 -15.72 -40.62
CA ARG A 456 7.26 -15.24 -39.57
C ARG A 456 5.88 -15.84 -39.74
N THR A 457 5.40 -16.53 -38.71
CA THR A 457 4.02 -17.00 -38.59
C THR A 457 3.39 -16.41 -37.33
N ILE A 458 2.07 -16.32 -37.31
CA ILE A 458 1.32 -15.88 -36.12
C ILE A 458 1.62 -16.76 -34.89
N VAL A 459 1.98 -18.03 -35.11
CA VAL A 459 2.38 -18.96 -34.06
C VAL A 459 3.70 -18.53 -33.42
N PHE A 460 4.71 -18.18 -34.22
CA PHE A 460 5.99 -17.68 -33.71
C PHE A 460 5.83 -16.37 -32.93
N ASP A 461 4.96 -15.47 -33.39
CA ASP A 461 4.63 -14.24 -32.65
C ASP A 461 3.97 -14.55 -31.28
N ALA A 462 3.06 -15.52 -31.25
CA ALA A 462 2.42 -15.97 -30.02
C ALA A 462 3.41 -16.64 -29.06
N VAL A 463 4.40 -17.38 -29.56
CA VAL A 463 5.48 -17.98 -28.75
C VAL A 463 6.30 -16.89 -28.06
N ILE A 464 6.67 -15.81 -28.74
CA ILE A 464 7.42 -14.71 -28.11
C ILE A 464 6.56 -13.99 -27.07
N ALA A 465 5.28 -13.75 -27.35
CA ALA A 465 4.37 -13.19 -26.36
C ALA A 465 4.23 -14.09 -25.12
N ALA A 466 4.12 -15.41 -25.31
CA ALA A 466 4.10 -16.38 -24.23
C ALA A 466 5.42 -16.42 -23.45
N ALA A 467 6.57 -16.25 -24.12
CA ALA A 467 7.87 -16.17 -23.47
C ALA A 467 7.98 -14.94 -22.55
N ILE A 468 7.48 -13.77 -22.97
CA ILE A 468 7.38 -12.57 -22.10
C ILE A 468 6.54 -12.88 -20.86
N ALA A 469 5.37 -13.51 -21.05
CA ALA A 469 4.50 -13.84 -19.92
C ALA A 469 5.15 -14.84 -18.97
N LEU A 470 5.75 -15.92 -19.49
CA LEU A 470 6.35 -16.97 -18.69
C LEU A 470 7.54 -16.45 -17.89
N GLU A 471 8.43 -15.68 -18.54
CA GLU A 471 9.55 -15.02 -17.87
C GLU A 471 9.06 -14.19 -16.67
N LEU A 472 8.07 -13.34 -16.88
CA LEU A 472 7.54 -12.45 -15.85
C LEU A 472 6.76 -13.19 -14.76
N ILE A 473 6.04 -14.27 -15.09
CA ILE A 473 5.36 -15.13 -14.11
C ILE A 473 6.39 -15.83 -13.22
N VAL A 474 7.47 -16.35 -13.80
CA VAL A 474 8.54 -17.02 -13.05
C VAL A 474 9.31 -16.01 -12.19
N ALA A 475 9.62 -14.83 -12.72
CA ALA A 475 10.27 -13.75 -11.96
C ALA A 475 9.35 -13.15 -10.88
N GLY A 476 8.04 -13.23 -11.07
CA GLY A 476 7.02 -12.63 -10.21
C GLY A 476 6.36 -13.60 -9.21
N ALA A 477 6.71 -14.88 -9.22
CA ALA A 477 6.04 -15.91 -8.44
C ALA A 477 6.00 -15.59 -6.93
N ASP A 478 7.09 -15.03 -6.41
CA ASP A 478 7.26 -14.68 -4.99
C ASP A 478 6.73 -13.28 -4.64
N LEU A 479 6.32 -12.49 -5.64
CA LEU A 479 5.73 -11.15 -5.41
C LEU A 479 4.30 -11.22 -4.89
N MET A 480 3.71 -12.42 -4.90
CA MET A 480 2.35 -12.70 -4.45
C MET A 480 2.37 -13.76 -3.35
N PRO A 481 3.00 -13.49 -2.18
CA PRO A 481 3.09 -14.47 -1.12
C PRO A 481 1.69 -14.85 -0.61
N LYS A 482 1.54 -16.15 -0.35
CA LYS A 482 0.26 -16.80 -0.07
C LYS A 482 0.35 -17.61 1.21
N ILE A 483 -0.78 -17.76 1.88
CA ILE A 483 -0.90 -18.59 3.06
C ILE A 483 -2.19 -19.40 3.01
N THR A 484 -2.17 -20.62 3.53
CA THR A 484 -3.38 -21.43 3.70
C THR A 484 -4.33 -20.73 4.68
N ARG A 485 -5.58 -20.50 4.26
CA ARG A 485 -6.59 -19.77 5.06
C ARG A 485 -6.72 -20.29 6.50
N SER A 486 -6.72 -21.62 6.69
CA SER A 486 -6.88 -22.24 8.01
C SER A 486 -5.82 -21.78 9.01
N ARG A 487 -4.56 -21.64 8.57
CA ARG A 487 -3.44 -21.21 9.44
C ARG A 487 -3.60 -19.79 9.99
N GLN A 488 -4.39 -18.95 9.34
CA GLN A 488 -4.68 -17.60 9.82
C GLN A 488 -5.95 -17.53 10.67
N THR A 489 -6.93 -18.39 10.40
CA THR A 489 -8.23 -18.33 11.08
C THR A 489 -8.24 -18.94 12.47
N ASP A 490 -7.21 -19.71 12.82
CA ASP A 490 -7.06 -20.34 14.15
C ASP A 490 -6.92 -19.27 15.25
N VAL A 491 -7.86 -19.28 16.18
CA VAL A 491 -7.90 -18.32 17.29
C VAL A 491 -6.98 -18.80 18.41
N SER A 492 -5.89 -18.07 18.66
CA SER A 492 -4.97 -18.37 19.77
C SER A 492 -5.60 -18.07 21.14
N PRO A 493 -5.05 -18.63 22.24
CA PRO A 493 -5.47 -18.26 23.59
C PRO A 493 -5.34 -16.77 23.88
N LEU A 494 -4.27 -16.13 23.39
CA LEU A 494 -4.06 -14.69 23.55
C LEU A 494 -5.13 -13.88 22.80
N LEU A 495 -5.41 -14.20 21.54
CA LEU A 495 -6.48 -13.53 20.78
C LEU A 495 -7.85 -13.76 21.42
N ASN A 496 -8.11 -14.97 21.91
CA ASN A 496 -9.35 -15.30 22.61
C ASN A 496 -9.50 -14.47 23.90
N ALA A 497 -8.42 -14.29 24.67
CA ALA A 497 -8.42 -13.44 25.85
C ALA A 497 -8.56 -11.95 25.49
N ALA A 498 -7.89 -11.50 24.43
CA ALA A 498 -7.94 -10.11 23.96
C ALA A 498 -9.34 -9.70 23.51
N ARG A 499 -10.06 -10.56 22.76
CA ARG A 499 -11.45 -10.26 22.34
C ARG A 499 -12.45 -10.25 23.50
N SER A 500 -12.12 -10.88 24.64
CA SER A 500 -12.92 -10.84 25.87
C SER A 500 -12.64 -9.61 26.73
N VAL A 501 -11.67 -8.77 26.37
CA VAL A 501 -11.42 -7.50 27.06
C VAL A 501 -12.57 -6.53 26.77
N HIS A 502 -13.32 -6.17 27.81
CA HIS A 502 -14.29 -5.07 27.74
C HIS A 502 -13.55 -3.72 27.76
N GLY A 503 -13.17 -3.24 26.58
CA GLY A 503 -12.47 -1.97 26.36
C GLY A 503 -11.40 -2.08 25.29
N ARG A 504 -10.51 -1.08 25.24
CA ARG A 504 -9.47 -0.99 24.20
C ARG A 504 -8.17 -1.64 24.61
N VAL A 505 -7.45 -2.13 23.60
CA VAL A 505 -6.14 -2.76 23.72
C VAL A 505 -5.09 -1.85 23.07
N PHE A 506 -4.04 -1.53 23.82
CA PHE A 506 -2.82 -0.93 23.27
C PHE A 506 -1.87 -2.03 22.81
N GLU A 507 -1.61 -2.11 21.50
CA GLU A 507 -0.75 -3.13 20.91
C GLU A 507 0.60 -2.53 20.50
N ARG A 508 1.66 -3.00 21.16
CA ARG A 508 3.08 -2.71 20.88
C ARG A 508 3.90 -4.00 21.01
N ALA A 509 3.42 -5.10 20.44
CA ALA A 509 4.23 -6.30 20.29
C ALA A 509 5.41 -5.98 19.36
N ALA A 510 6.59 -6.48 19.71
CA ALA A 510 7.75 -6.39 18.84
C ALA A 510 7.55 -7.33 17.63
N LYS A 511 8.09 -6.96 16.47
CA LYS A 511 7.84 -7.65 15.20
C LYS A 511 9.17 -7.75 14.44
N ASP A 512 9.57 -8.95 14.03
CA ASP A 512 10.75 -9.15 13.19
C ASP A 512 10.43 -8.84 11.71
N LEU A 513 10.04 -7.59 11.42
CA LEU A 513 9.72 -7.15 10.06
C LEU A 513 10.96 -6.95 9.18
N ASP A 514 12.09 -6.62 9.81
CA ASP A 514 13.39 -6.36 9.17
C ASP A 514 14.48 -7.31 9.74
N ALA A 515 14.10 -8.56 9.98
CA ALA A 515 14.95 -9.64 10.50
C ALA A 515 16.37 -9.74 9.89
N PRO A 516 16.61 -9.48 8.59
CA PRO A 516 17.96 -9.53 8.03
C PRO A 516 18.89 -8.42 8.54
N VAL A 517 18.35 -7.29 9.00
CA VAL A 517 19.12 -6.16 9.56
C VAL A 517 19.19 -6.28 11.08
N ASP A 518 18.05 -6.54 11.71
CA ASP A 518 17.92 -6.50 13.16
C ASP A 518 18.15 -7.87 13.82
N GLY A 519 18.42 -8.92 13.03
CA GLY A 519 18.38 -10.31 13.47
C GLY A 519 16.96 -10.78 13.79
N LEU A 520 16.76 -12.09 13.86
CA LEU A 520 15.54 -12.63 14.47
C LEU A 520 15.63 -12.59 15.98
N MET A 521 14.63 -11.96 16.60
CA MET A 521 14.45 -11.98 18.05
C MET A 521 13.38 -13.00 18.46
N GLY A 522 12.52 -13.40 17.53
CA GLY A 522 11.42 -14.35 17.73
C GLY A 522 11.68 -15.77 17.23
N HIS A 523 10.77 -16.69 17.56
CA HIS A 523 10.80 -18.06 17.08
C HIS A 523 9.92 -18.24 15.84
N TYR A 524 10.47 -18.81 14.76
CA TYR A 524 9.74 -19.06 13.52
C TYR A 524 10.00 -20.49 13.03
N GLY A 525 8.94 -21.19 12.61
CA GLY A 525 9.04 -22.59 12.20
C GLY A 525 9.52 -22.80 10.76
N ALA A 526 9.62 -21.73 9.98
CA ALA A 526 10.10 -21.74 8.60
C ALA A 526 10.64 -20.36 8.21
N ASP A 527 11.47 -20.32 7.18
CA ASP A 527 12.01 -19.09 6.61
C ASP A 527 11.12 -18.54 5.49
N ASP A 528 9.97 -17.96 5.90
CA ASP A 528 9.00 -17.37 4.99
C ASP A 528 8.11 -16.33 5.71
N SER A 529 7.79 -15.24 5.00
CA SER A 529 6.94 -14.15 5.46
C SER A 529 5.53 -14.59 5.87
N SER A 530 5.06 -15.77 5.45
CA SER A 530 3.79 -16.33 5.97
C SER A 530 3.84 -16.55 7.48
N GLN A 531 5.02 -16.77 8.06
CA GLN A 531 5.18 -16.88 9.51
C GLN A 531 4.85 -15.57 10.23
N LEU A 532 5.16 -14.41 9.64
CA LEU A 532 4.74 -13.12 10.19
C LEU A 532 3.21 -12.97 10.15
N ALA A 533 2.55 -13.52 9.13
CA ALA A 533 1.10 -13.52 9.03
C ALA A 533 0.43 -14.42 10.08
N ILE A 534 1.07 -15.55 10.42
CA ILE A 534 0.63 -16.43 11.50
C ILE A 534 0.89 -15.77 12.86
N ALA A 535 2.05 -15.11 13.04
CA ALA A 535 2.32 -14.33 14.24
C ALA A 535 1.29 -13.20 14.41
N GLN A 536 0.97 -12.49 13.33
CA GLN A 536 -0.06 -11.44 13.31
C GLN A 536 -1.41 -11.94 13.82
N SER A 537 -1.86 -13.12 13.36
CA SER A 537 -3.14 -13.68 13.80
C SER A 537 -3.10 -14.16 15.25
N ARG A 538 -2.04 -14.88 15.63
CA ARG A 538 -1.93 -15.49 16.96
C ARG A 538 -1.62 -14.48 18.06
N GLN A 539 -0.91 -13.40 17.76
CA GLN A 539 -0.55 -12.37 18.74
C GLN A 539 -1.52 -11.18 18.75
N ALA A 540 -2.63 -11.27 18.00
CA ALA A 540 -3.64 -10.22 17.91
C ALA A 540 -3.05 -8.84 17.58
N TRP A 541 -2.13 -8.78 16.60
CA TRP A 541 -1.59 -7.51 16.12
C TRP A 541 -2.72 -6.55 15.71
N ALA A 542 -2.44 -5.26 15.86
CA ALA A 542 -3.41 -4.21 15.61
C ALA A 542 -4.07 -4.33 14.22
N LEU A 543 -5.35 -3.94 14.16
CA LEU A 543 -6.27 -4.08 13.03
C LEU A 543 -6.60 -5.52 12.64
N TYR A 544 -5.67 -6.48 12.70
CA TYR A 544 -6.00 -7.87 12.43
C TYR A 544 -6.99 -8.42 13.47
N GLY A 545 -6.72 -8.23 14.76
CA GLY A 545 -7.63 -8.69 15.81
C GLY A 545 -9.01 -8.04 15.78
N SER A 546 -9.20 -6.91 15.08
CA SER A 546 -10.52 -6.27 14.96
C SER A 546 -11.48 -7.09 14.10
N ILE A 547 -10.96 -7.99 13.26
CA ILE A 547 -11.75 -9.03 12.57
C ILE A 547 -12.52 -9.91 13.57
N TYR A 548 -11.97 -10.07 14.78
CA TYR A 548 -12.51 -10.89 15.87
C TYR A 548 -13.14 -10.06 17.00
N GLY A 549 -13.32 -8.75 16.79
CA GLY A 549 -13.97 -7.85 17.75
C GLY A 549 -13.04 -7.13 18.72
N VAL A 550 -11.71 -7.29 18.60
CA VAL A 550 -10.75 -6.51 19.42
C VAL A 550 -10.81 -5.04 19.02
N GLN A 551 -10.90 -4.15 20.01
CA GLN A 551 -10.84 -2.70 19.81
C GLN A 551 -9.46 -2.18 20.20
N TYR A 552 -8.85 -1.37 19.36
CA TYR A 552 -7.50 -0.87 19.58
C TYR A 552 -7.48 0.60 20.03
N ALA A 553 -6.37 0.95 20.66
CA ALA A 553 -5.96 2.29 21.04
C ALA A 553 -4.51 2.50 20.59
N TYR A 554 -4.27 3.62 19.89
CA TYR A 554 -2.94 4.00 19.39
C TYR A 554 -2.25 2.93 18.54
N ASP A 555 -3.02 2.19 17.75
CA ASP A 555 -2.45 1.41 16.67
C ASP A 555 -1.82 2.31 15.60
N ARG A 556 -0.69 1.84 15.04
CA ARG A 556 0.08 2.57 14.02
C ARG A 556 -0.80 2.89 12.84
N SER A 557 -0.87 4.17 12.45
CA SER A 557 -1.61 4.57 11.26
C SER A 557 -1.02 3.88 10.02
N PRO A 558 -1.78 3.03 9.31
CA PRO A 558 -1.22 2.22 8.21
C PRO A 558 -0.80 3.09 7.02
N ASP A 559 -1.49 4.19 6.78
CA ASP A 559 -1.36 5.04 5.59
C ASP A 559 -1.26 6.54 5.90
N GLY A 560 -1.26 6.92 7.19
CA GLY A 560 -1.25 8.31 7.64
C GLY A 560 -2.63 8.99 7.56
N SER A 561 -3.72 8.21 7.46
CA SER A 561 -5.09 8.76 7.45
C SER A 561 -5.67 9.06 8.84
N TYR A 562 -4.96 8.68 9.90
CA TYR A 562 -5.46 8.87 11.27
C TYR A 562 -5.39 10.34 11.65
N THR A 563 -6.20 10.73 12.64
CA THR A 563 -6.23 12.11 13.12
C THR A 563 -4.85 12.51 13.64
N TRP A 564 -4.41 13.73 13.29
CA TRP A 564 -3.08 14.22 13.69
C TRP A 564 -2.88 14.19 15.21
N ARG A 565 -3.94 14.45 15.99
CA ARG A 565 -3.94 14.39 17.46
C ARG A 565 -3.68 12.97 17.98
N ASN A 566 -4.25 11.95 17.34
CA ASN A 566 -3.99 10.55 17.72
C ASN A 566 -2.53 10.17 17.44
N GLN A 567 -2.02 10.53 16.25
CA GLN A 567 -0.63 10.26 15.90
C GLN A 567 0.35 10.97 16.83
N LEU A 568 0.09 12.23 17.19
CA LEU A 568 0.92 12.98 18.14
C LEU A 568 1.06 12.24 19.48
N VAL A 569 -0.04 11.72 20.01
CA VAL A 569 -0.02 10.94 21.27
C VAL A 569 0.66 9.59 21.09
N GLU A 570 0.48 8.93 19.94
CA GLU A 570 1.21 7.69 19.61
C GLU A 570 2.72 7.92 19.66
N GLU A 571 3.23 8.96 19.00
CA GLU A 571 4.66 9.32 18.96
C GLU A 571 5.21 9.60 20.37
N TRP A 572 4.43 10.27 21.22
CA TRP A 572 4.80 10.46 22.62
C TRP A 572 4.89 9.15 23.38
N LEU A 573 3.91 8.25 23.22
CA LEU A 573 3.90 6.96 23.91
C LEU A 573 5.09 6.10 23.52
N GLU A 574 5.55 6.14 22.27
CA GLU A 574 6.77 5.45 21.83
C GLU A 574 8.01 5.89 22.61
N GLY A 575 8.14 7.20 22.89
CA GLY A 575 9.25 7.76 23.67
C GLY A 575 9.10 7.62 25.19
N MET A 576 7.91 7.30 25.71
CA MET A 576 7.66 7.20 27.15
C MET A 576 8.14 5.86 27.75
N PRO A 577 8.70 5.87 28.97
CA PRO A 577 8.94 4.64 29.73
C PRO A 577 7.61 4.02 30.22
N TRP A 578 7.59 2.69 30.38
CA TRP A 578 6.40 1.91 30.74
C TRP A 578 5.59 2.47 31.93
N PRO A 579 6.19 2.90 33.07
CA PRO A 579 5.43 3.49 34.16
C PRO A 579 4.58 4.70 33.76
N GLN A 580 5.13 5.60 32.93
CA GLN A 580 4.39 6.76 32.44
C GLN A 580 3.36 6.34 31.38
N ARG A 581 3.74 5.41 30.50
CA ARG A 581 2.88 4.85 29.46
C ARG A 581 1.60 4.24 30.06
N ILE A 582 1.71 3.41 31.09
CA ILE A 582 0.55 2.79 31.77
C ILE A 582 -0.36 3.83 32.41
N ARG A 583 0.20 4.87 33.05
CA ARG A 583 -0.60 5.98 33.61
C ARG A 583 -1.37 6.72 32.52
N TRP A 584 -0.75 7.01 31.38
CA TRP A 584 -1.44 7.64 30.27
C TRP A 584 -2.58 6.76 29.76
N LEU A 585 -2.26 5.50 29.43
CA LEU A 585 -3.22 4.51 28.94
C LEU A 585 -4.41 4.33 29.90
N ARG A 586 -4.17 4.29 31.20
CA ARG A 586 -5.23 4.27 32.23
C ARG A 586 -6.11 5.51 32.15
N GLY A 587 -5.51 6.71 32.10
CA GLY A 587 -6.22 7.99 32.03
C GLY A 587 -7.10 8.16 30.79
N VAL A 588 -6.83 7.43 29.71
CA VAL A 588 -7.65 7.42 28.49
C VAL A 588 -8.56 6.20 28.37
N ALA A 589 -8.74 5.43 29.45
CA ALA A 589 -9.59 4.24 29.52
C ALA A 589 -9.17 3.08 28.59
N VAL A 590 -7.87 2.91 28.34
CA VAL A 590 -7.35 1.67 27.75
C VAL A 590 -7.41 0.56 28.81
N ALA A 591 -7.95 -0.60 28.43
CA ALA A 591 -8.25 -1.69 29.34
C ALA A 591 -7.15 -2.76 29.40
N ALA A 592 -6.36 -2.89 28.34
CA ALA A 592 -5.29 -3.88 28.26
C ALA A 592 -4.14 -3.43 27.36
N VAL A 593 -3.00 -4.09 27.53
CA VAL A 593 -1.78 -3.95 26.75
C VAL A 593 -1.41 -5.30 26.17
N ILE A 594 -1.07 -5.35 24.88
CA ILE A 594 -0.33 -6.45 24.25
C ILE A 594 1.05 -5.91 23.91
N ALA A 595 2.10 -6.43 24.53
CA ALA A 595 3.47 -5.98 24.28
C ALA A 595 4.50 -7.08 24.60
N SER A 596 5.71 -6.89 24.07
CA SER A 596 6.82 -7.85 24.21
C SER A 596 7.85 -7.41 25.26
N ASP A 597 7.91 -6.11 25.56
CA ASP A 597 8.97 -5.44 26.31
C ASP A 597 8.50 -4.88 27.67
N VAL A 598 7.33 -5.32 28.16
CA VAL A 598 6.82 -4.91 29.48
C VAL A 598 7.71 -5.53 30.57
N PRO A 599 8.27 -4.73 31.49
CA PRO A 599 9.05 -5.26 32.60
C PRO A 599 8.25 -6.24 33.48
N ALA A 600 8.91 -7.29 33.96
CA ALA A 600 8.29 -8.24 34.88
C ALA A 600 7.83 -7.52 36.17
N GLY A 601 6.62 -7.86 36.63
CA GLY A 601 6.05 -7.26 37.85
C GLY A 601 5.66 -5.79 37.74
N MET A 602 5.53 -5.24 36.52
CA MET A 602 5.16 -3.84 36.28
C MET A 602 3.88 -3.45 37.06
N PRO A 603 3.95 -2.49 38.00
CA PRO A 603 2.79 -2.10 38.81
C PRO A 603 1.60 -1.60 37.96
N GLY A 604 0.40 -2.01 38.36
CA GLY A 604 -0.84 -1.65 37.66
C GLY A 604 -1.12 -2.48 36.41
N LEU A 605 -0.36 -3.55 36.18
CA LEU A 605 -0.65 -4.56 35.16
C LEU A 605 -0.88 -5.93 35.78
N ARG A 606 -1.90 -6.64 35.28
CA ARG A 606 -2.13 -8.06 35.58
C ARG A 606 -2.08 -8.89 34.31
N THR A 607 -1.10 -9.78 34.21
CA THR A 607 -0.96 -10.70 33.07
C THR A 607 -2.14 -11.67 32.98
N VAL A 608 -2.63 -11.90 31.76
CA VAL A 608 -3.78 -12.78 31.49
C VAL A 608 -3.40 -13.92 30.56
N ALA A 609 -2.67 -13.61 29.49
CA ALA A 609 -2.30 -14.59 28.48
C ALA A 609 -0.97 -14.21 27.86
N GLN A 610 -0.25 -15.20 27.36
CA GLN A 610 0.97 -15.03 26.61
C GLN A 610 0.90 -15.91 25.37
N GLU A 611 1.40 -15.40 24.24
CA GLU A 611 1.64 -16.18 23.03
C GLU A 611 3.13 -16.12 22.75
N ALA A 612 3.78 -17.27 22.81
CA ALA A 612 5.21 -17.45 22.60
C ALA A 612 5.52 -18.57 21.58
N SER A 613 4.50 -19.18 20.98
CA SER A 613 4.70 -20.30 20.04
C SER A 613 5.27 -19.84 18.70
N ILE A 614 5.17 -18.55 18.36
CA ILE A 614 5.65 -17.97 17.12
C ILE A 614 5.94 -16.49 17.32
N GLY A 615 6.92 -15.97 16.58
CA GLY A 615 7.36 -14.59 16.63
C GLY A 615 8.05 -14.22 17.94
N ILE A 616 8.24 -12.92 18.15
CA ILE A 616 8.69 -12.40 19.43
C ILE A 616 7.53 -12.57 20.42
N PRO A 617 7.74 -13.16 21.61
CA PRO A 617 6.66 -13.38 22.57
C PRO A 617 5.85 -12.11 22.84
N ALA A 618 4.53 -12.24 22.84
CA ALA A 618 3.60 -11.16 23.12
C ALA A 618 2.78 -11.51 24.36
N THR A 619 2.68 -10.57 25.29
CA THR A 619 1.96 -10.76 26.56
C THR A 619 0.77 -9.82 26.63
N LEU A 620 -0.42 -10.37 26.86
CA LEU A 620 -1.63 -9.62 27.18
C LEU A 620 -1.70 -9.39 28.69
N SER A 621 -1.73 -8.12 29.09
CA SER A 621 -1.92 -7.69 30.48
C SER A 621 -3.05 -6.68 30.60
N LEU A 622 -3.85 -6.78 31.66
CA LEU A 622 -4.92 -5.84 31.96
C LEU A 622 -4.38 -4.68 32.77
N ILE A 623 -4.84 -3.47 32.47
CA ILE A 623 -4.53 -2.28 33.26
C ILE A 623 -5.46 -2.24 34.47
N GLU A 624 -4.89 -2.08 35.66
CA GLU A 624 -5.61 -1.99 36.93
C GLU A 624 -5.20 -0.72 37.71
N PRO A 625 -6.15 0.02 38.34
CA PRO A 625 -7.59 -0.10 38.14
C PRO A 625 -8.02 0.36 36.73
N ARG A 626 -9.20 -0.09 36.28
CA ARG A 626 -9.78 0.31 34.99
C ARG A 626 -10.67 1.54 35.14
N LEU A 627 -10.56 2.47 34.19
CA LEU A 627 -11.49 3.58 34.04
C LEU A 627 -12.49 3.29 32.94
N SER A 628 -13.72 3.82 33.07
CA SER A 628 -14.74 3.73 32.04
C SER A 628 -14.42 4.65 30.85
N GLU A 629 -14.73 4.18 29.63
CA GLU A 629 -14.67 4.96 28.39
C GLU A 629 -15.63 6.17 28.43
N LEU A 630 -16.72 6.06 29.19
CA LEU A 630 -17.67 7.13 29.46
C LEU A 630 -17.68 7.40 30.96
N ARG A 631 -17.24 8.58 31.38
CA ARG A 631 -17.20 8.93 32.81
C ARG A 631 -17.27 10.43 33.04
N VAL A 632 -17.61 10.79 34.27
CA VAL A 632 -17.49 12.15 34.77
C VAL A 632 -16.16 12.24 35.52
N PRO A 633 -15.16 12.99 35.02
CA PRO A 633 -13.89 13.12 35.73
C PRO A 633 -14.10 13.93 37.01
N PRO A 634 -13.49 13.55 38.14
CA PRO A 634 -13.52 14.35 39.36
C PRO A 634 -12.90 15.75 39.21
N LYS A 635 -11.85 15.87 38.39
CA LYS A 635 -11.09 17.11 38.21
C LYS A 635 -10.81 17.38 36.74
N ILE A 636 -10.78 18.66 36.39
CA ILE A 636 -10.41 19.13 35.05
C ILE A 636 -9.25 20.11 35.16
N VAL A 637 -8.30 19.97 34.24
CA VAL A 637 -7.20 20.93 34.06
C VAL A 637 -7.32 21.53 32.68
N TRP A 638 -7.44 22.85 32.62
CA TRP A 638 -7.43 23.59 31.36
C TRP A 638 -6.02 23.68 30.81
N VAL A 639 -5.87 23.34 29.53
CA VAL A 639 -4.62 23.46 28.79
C VAL A 639 -4.85 24.24 27.51
N ARG A 640 -3.83 24.93 27.02
CA ARG A 640 -3.95 25.76 25.79
C ARG A 640 -3.54 25.03 24.52
N THR A 641 -2.64 24.04 24.64
CA THR A 641 -2.09 23.29 23.51
C THR A 641 -1.87 21.83 23.89
N PRO A 642 -1.72 20.93 22.91
CA PRO A 642 -1.31 19.55 23.15
C PRO A 642 -0.03 19.43 23.99
N GLU A 643 0.99 20.24 23.71
CA GLU A 643 2.29 20.22 24.40
C GLU A 643 2.13 20.62 25.87
N ALA A 644 1.26 21.60 26.16
CA ALA A 644 0.93 21.98 27.53
C ALA A 644 0.20 20.83 28.27
N ALA A 645 -0.62 20.05 27.57
CA ALA A 645 -1.22 18.84 28.13
C ALA A 645 -0.14 17.79 28.45
N PHE A 646 0.79 17.52 27.53
CA PHE A 646 1.89 16.59 27.77
C PHE A 646 2.78 17.03 28.94
N ALA A 647 3.13 18.31 29.01
CA ALA A 647 3.91 18.88 30.13
C ALA A 647 3.16 18.76 31.47
N SER A 648 1.85 19.03 31.46
CA SER A 648 1.01 18.86 32.66
C SER A 648 1.01 17.42 33.15
N PHE A 649 0.83 16.44 32.25
CA PHE A 649 0.85 15.02 32.59
C PHE A 649 2.21 14.58 33.16
N THR A 650 3.31 15.04 32.56
CA THR A 650 4.67 14.64 32.94
C THR A 650 5.21 15.34 34.19
N SER A 651 4.53 16.39 34.69
CA SER A 651 4.93 17.17 35.88
C SER A 651 4.98 16.38 37.20
N GLY A 652 4.55 15.12 37.22
CA GLY A 652 4.53 14.24 38.40
C GLY A 652 3.34 14.45 39.34
N ALA A 653 2.71 15.63 39.35
CA ALA A 653 1.56 15.97 40.20
C ALA A 653 0.19 15.65 39.57
N PHE A 654 0.16 15.24 38.29
CA PHE A 654 -1.08 14.89 37.60
C PHE A 654 -1.59 13.53 38.10
N ASP A 655 -2.87 13.40 38.44
CA ASP A 655 -3.51 12.11 38.75
C ASP A 655 -4.39 11.67 37.58
N GLU A 656 -3.98 10.62 36.87
CA GLU A 656 -4.68 10.11 35.69
C GLU A 656 -6.06 9.52 35.97
N GLN A 657 -6.34 9.13 37.22
CA GLN A 657 -7.60 8.48 37.58
C GLN A 657 -8.70 9.51 37.83
N SER A 658 -8.33 10.65 38.40
CA SER A 658 -9.27 11.72 38.77
C SER A 658 -9.28 12.90 37.80
N THR A 659 -8.22 13.09 37.00
CA THR A 659 -8.03 14.33 36.23
C THR A 659 -8.11 14.10 34.72
N VAL A 660 -8.84 14.98 34.03
CA VAL A 660 -8.85 15.08 32.56
C VAL A 660 -8.34 16.45 32.13
N MET A 661 -7.47 16.47 31.13
CA MET A 661 -7.00 17.72 30.52
C MET A 661 -7.95 18.13 29.42
N VAL A 662 -8.45 19.37 29.47
CA VAL A 662 -9.38 19.91 28.46
C VAL A 662 -8.72 21.09 27.77
N GLU A 663 -8.62 21.02 26.44
CA GLU A 663 -8.01 22.07 25.64
C GLU A 663 -9.00 23.23 25.45
N GLY A 664 -8.58 24.44 25.84
CA GLY A 664 -9.35 25.66 25.67
C GLY A 664 -9.36 26.54 26.93
N SER A 665 -10.46 27.26 27.11
CA SER A 665 -10.73 28.02 28.33
C SER A 665 -12.21 27.94 28.66
N GLY A 666 -12.53 27.59 29.90
CA GLY A 666 -13.90 27.51 30.37
C GLY A 666 -14.01 27.93 31.83
N ARG A 667 -15.23 28.26 32.22
CA ARG A 667 -15.57 28.78 33.56
C ARG A 667 -16.25 27.75 34.45
N ILE A 668 -16.58 26.58 33.90
CA ILE A 668 -17.20 25.49 34.66
C ILE A 668 -16.11 24.82 35.49
N ALA A 669 -16.22 24.97 36.80
CA ALA A 669 -15.46 24.18 37.75
C ALA A 669 -16.15 22.82 37.91
N GLN A 670 -15.36 21.75 37.90
CA GLN A 670 -15.84 20.40 38.09
C GLN A 670 -16.19 20.19 39.58
N ASN A 671 -17.41 20.56 39.97
CA ASN A 671 -17.82 20.67 41.39
C ASN A 671 -19.06 19.82 41.73
N GLY A 672 -19.55 18.96 40.82
CA GLY A 672 -20.81 18.22 40.99
C GLY A 672 -20.70 16.71 40.75
N ALA A 673 -21.50 15.94 41.47
CA ALA A 673 -21.72 14.52 41.23
C ALA A 673 -22.65 14.36 40.02
N ALA A 674 -22.09 14.14 38.83
CA ALA A 674 -22.85 13.72 37.66
C ALA A 674 -22.71 12.20 37.46
N VAL A 675 -23.82 11.55 37.13
CA VAL A 675 -23.88 10.12 36.80
C VAL A 675 -24.15 10.00 35.32
N VAL A 676 -23.39 9.12 34.66
CA VAL A 676 -23.52 8.86 33.22
C VAL A 676 -23.78 7.38 32.95
N GLU A 677 -24.67 7.12 32.01
CA GLU A 677 -25.07 5.77 31.61
C GLU A 677 -25.07 5.67 30.08
N MET A 678 -24.32 4.71 29.54
CA MET A 678 -24.28 4.46 28.09
C MET A 678 -25.60 3.84 27.63
N ILE A 679 -26.31 4.48 26.70
CA ILE A 679 -27.55 3.96 26.11
C ILE A 679 -27.24 3.23 24.80
N ARG A 680 -26.45 3.87 23.92
CA ARG A 680 -25.98 3.28 22.64
C ARG A 680 -24.58 3.70 22.33
N ASN A 681 -23.83 2.77 21.74
CA ASN A 681 -22.48 2.98 21.28
C ASN A 681 -22.34 2.43 19.86
N GLU A 682 -22.70 3.23 18.88
CA GLU A 682 -22.59 2.91 17.46
C GLU A 682 -21.33 3.56 16.87
N ALA A 683 -21.01 3.25 15.61
CA ALA A 683 -19.83 3.79 14.95
C ALA A 683 -19.89 5.32 14.84
N ASP A 684 -20.92 5.87 14.19
CA ASP A 684 -21.04 7.31 13.94
C ASP A 684 -21.82 8.06 15.01
N ARG A 685 -22.34 7.34 16.02
CA ARG A 685 -23.21 7.92 17.05
C ARG A 685 -23.08 7.23 18.40
N VAL A 686 -22.90 8.04 19.44
CA VAL A 686 -22.96 7.60 20.84
C VAL A 686 -24.12 8.31 21.51
N ILE A 687 -24.92 7.58 22.29
CA ILE A 687 -26.02 8.14 23.08
C ILE A 687 -25.81 7.73 24.53
N PHE A 688 -25.84 8.70 25.43
CA PHE A 688 -25.76 8.44 26.86
C PHE A 688 -26.70 9.34 27.65
N ARG A 689 -27.13 8.85 28.81
CA ARG A 689 -27.87 9.64 29.79
C ARG A 689 -26.88 10.29 30.74
N SER A 690 -27.10 11.56 31.04
CA SER A 690 -26.38 12.30 32.07
C SER A 690 -27.38 12.86 33.07
N THR A 691 -27.18 12.57 34.35
CA THR A 691 -27.93 13.18 35.46
C THR A 691 -26.95 13.95 36.32
N ALA A 692 -27.05 15.28 36.30
CA ALA A 692 -26.10 16.16 36.98
C ALA A 692 -26.84 17.23 37.81
N SER A 693 -26.36 17.55 39.01
CA SER A 693 -26.92 18.63 39.84
C SER A 693 -26.51 20.03 39.35
N SER A 694 -25.38 20.12 38.63
CA SER A 694 -24.87 21.33 37.99
C SER A 694 -24.35 21.01 36.59
N ALA A 695 -24.01 22.02 35.79
CA ALA A 695 -23.26 21.78 34.57
C ALA A 695 -21.92 21.09 34.90
N ALA A 696 -21.52 20.12 34.09
CA ALA A 696 -20.31 19.31 34.30
C ALA A 696 -19.71 18.92 32.94
N PHE A 697 -18.50 18.36 32.95
CA PHE A 697 -17.99 17.67 31.77
C PHE A 697 -18.14 16.17 31.88
N VAL A 698 -18.39 15.55 30.72
CA VAL A 698 -18.36 14.10 30.53
C VAL A 698 -17.22 13.78 29.58
N PHE A 699 -16.32 12.89 30.02
CA PHE A 699 -15.26 12.32 29.19
C PHE A 699 -15.82 11.16 28.38
N LEU A 700 -15.49 11.14 27.09
CA LEU A 700 -15.80 10.06 26.16
C LEU A 700 -14.53 9.64 25.41
N ALA A 701 -14.15 8.37 25.54
CA ALA A 701 -13.03 7.75 24.84
C ALA A 701 -13.35 7.49 23.35
N ARG A 702 -13.55 8.58 22.62
CA ARG A 702 -13.69 8.62 21.17
C ARG A 702 -12.84 9.76 20.61
N SER A 703 -12.25 9.54 19.44
CA SER A 703 -11.41 10.53 18.79
C SER A 703 -12.15 11.83 18.54
N TYR A 704 -11.54 12.93 18.92
CA TYR A 704 -11.99 14.28 18.64
C TYR A 704 -11.56 14.70 17.23
N THR A 705 -12.49 15.32 16.52
CA THR A 705 -12.25 16.10 15.31
C THR A 705 -13.14 17.34 15.33
N ARG A 706 -12.92 18.29 14.44
CA ARG A 706 -13.83 19.45 14.30
C ARG A 706 -15.20 19.08 13.75
N GLN A 707 -15.43 17.81 13.39
CA GLN A 707 -16.71 17.31 12.88
C GLN A 707 -17.60 16.77 14.00
N VAL A 708 -17.03 16.46 15.18
CA VAL A 708 -17.80 15.94 16.30
C VAL A 708 -18.83 16.98 16.77
N ARG A 709 -20.07 16.54 16.94
CA ARG A 709 -21.16 17.36 17.47
C ARG A 709 -21.80 16.64 18.64
N ALA A 710 -22.19 17.37 19.67
CA ALA A 710 -23.00 16.84 20.76
C ALA A 710 -24.26 17.68 20.91
N SER A 711 -25.39 17.05 21.21
CA SER A 711 -26.65 17.75 21.43
C SER A 711 -27.55 17.01 22.40
N THR A 712 -28.47 17.77 22.99
CA THR A 712 -29.68 17.28 23.65
C THR A 712 -30.86 17.44 22.70
N ALA A 713 -32.06 17.02 23.09
CA ALA A 713 -33.28 17.32 22.33
C ALA A 713 -33.55 18.83 22.15
N GLN A 714 -32.99 19.68 23.00
CA GLN A 714 -33.35 21.10 23.09
C GLN A 714 -32.25 22.05 22.58
N ARG A 715 -30.99 21.63 22.61
CA ARG A 715 -29.85 22.47 22.24
C ARG A 715 -28.59 21.68 21.90
N ASP A 716 -27.73 22.31 21.10
CA ASP A 716 -26.35 21.87 20.87
C ASP A 716 -25.47 22.09 22.11
N LEU A 717 -24.52 21.18 22.30
CA LEU A 717 -23.55 21.17 23.38
C LEU A 717 -22.14 21.39 22.83
N ARG A 718 -21.27 21.93 23.68
CA ARG A 718 -19.87 22.13 23.32
C ARG A 718 -19.07 20.85 23.53
N VAL A 719 -18.20 20.55 22.57
CA VAL A 719 -17.27 19.43 22.62
C VAL A 719 -15.85 19.98 22.53
N TYR A 720 -15.01 19.56 23.47
CA TYR A 720 -13.62 19.98 23.59
C TYR A 720 -12.68 18.80 23.38
N PRO A 721 -11.45 19.03 22.88
CA PRO A 721 -10.39 18.03 22.94
C PRO A 721 -10.06 17.73 24.41
N ALA A 722 -10.08 16.45 24.75
CA ALA A 722 -9.76 15.90 26.06
C ALA A 722 -8.53 14.99 25.94
N ASN A 723 -7.57 15.13 26.85
CA ASN A 723 -6.30 14.39 26.81
C ASN A 723 -5.71 14.39 25.39
N VAL A 724 -5.68 15.58 24.79
CA VAL A 724 -5.21 15.89 23.43
C VAL A 724 -6.12 15.46 22.28
N HIS A 725 -6.66 14.24 22.29
CA HIS A 725 -7.24 13.61 21.09
C HIS A 725 -8.62 13.01 21.31
N LEU A 726 -9.18 13.05 22.52
CA LEU A 726 -10.50 12.47 22.85
C LEU A 726 -11.54 13.56 23.11
N CYS A 727 -12.77 13.19 23.47
CA CYS A 727 -13.87 14.14 23.65
C CYS A 727 -14.16 14.44 25.12
N ALA A 728 -14.29 15.72 25.46
CA ALA A 728 -14.97 16.21 26.67
C ALA A 728 -16.23 16.98 26.25
N ILE A 729 -17.39 16.55 26.72
CA ILE A 729 -18.69 17.17 26.41
C ILE A 729 -19.17 17.97 27.61
N GLU A 730 -19.54 19.22 27.40
CA GLU A 730 -20.18 20.07 28.41
C GLU A 730 -21.67 19.70 28.53
N VAL A 731 -22.07 19.16 29.68
CA VAL A 731 -23.44 18.67 29.91
C VAL A 731 -24.20 19.62 30.86
N PRO A 732 -25.48 19.92 30.60
CA PRO A 732 -26.31 20.73 31.50
C PRO A 732 -26.63 20.01 32.82
N ALA A 733 -27.07 20.81 33.79
CA ALA A 733 -27.76 20.28 34.96
C ALA A 733 -29.09 19.59 34.56
N GLY A 734 -29.57 18.70 35.42
CA GLY A 734 -30.74 17.86 35.21
C GLY A 734 -30.41 16.52 34.53
N THR A 735 -31.47 15.76 34.23
CA THR A 735 -31.38 14.49 33.50
C THR A 735 -31.57 14.75 32.01
N ASN A 736 -30.54 14.50 31.23
CA ASN A 736 -30.51 14.77 29.80
C ASN A 736 -30.02 13.53 29.05
N GLU A 737 -30.68 13.22 27.93
CA GLU A 737 -30.13 12.30 26.94
C GLU A 737 -29.26 13.10 25.95
N ILE A 738 -28.03 12.65 25.77
CA ILE A 738 -27.01 13.34 24.98
C ILE A 738 -26.62 12.45 23.82
N ALA A 739 -26.78 12.98 22.61
CA ALA A 739 -26.33 12.36 21.38
C ALA A 739 -25.03 13.02 20.91
N VAL A 740 -23.99 12.22 20.71
CA VAL A 740 -22.72 12.63 20.12
C VAL A 740 -22.61 11.99 18.74
N SER A 741 -22.44 12.80 17.70
CA SER A 741 -22.23 12.36 16.32
C SER A 741 -20.82 12.68 15.85
N PHE A 742 -20.27 11.79 15.02
CA PHE A 742 -18.90 11.86 14.53
C PHE A 742 -18.80 12.20 13.03
#